data_AF-A0A8X7P0A6-F1
#
_entry.id   AF-A0A8X7P0A6-F1
#
_cell.length_a   1.000
_cell.length_b   1.000
_cell.length_c   1.000
_cell.angle_alpha   90.00
_cell.angle_beta   90.00
_cell.angle_gamma   90.00
#
_symmetry.space_group_name_H-M   'P 1'
#
loop_
_entity.id
_entity.type
_entity.pdbx_description
1 polymer ?
#
loop_
_entity_poly.entity_id
_entity_poly.type
_entity_poly.pdbx_seq_one_letter_code
_entity_poly.pdbx_strand_id
1 'polypeptide(L)'
;MDTRFPFSPAEVSKVRVVQFGILSPDEIRQMSVMHVEHSETTEKGKPKVGGLSDARLGTIDRKVKCETCMANMAECPGHFGHLELAKPMYHVGFMKTVLSIMRCVCFNCSKILAHEEEHKFKQAMKIKNPKNRLKKILEACKNKTKCADDDNLEEDTDRPVKKLRGGCGAKNDELNQLPEPAAMKQTLGADRVLSVLKRISDEDCQLLGFNPKYARPDWMILEVLPIPPPPVRPSVMMDATSRSEDDLTHQLAMIIRHNENLKRQEKNGAPAHIISEFTQLLQFHIATYFDNELPGQPRATQKSGRPIKSICSRLKAKEGRIRGNLMGKRVDFSARTVITPDPTINIDELGVPWSIALNLTYPETVTPYNIERLKELVDYGPHPPPGKTGAKYIIRDDGQRLDLRYLKKSSDHHLELGYKVERHLIDGDFVLFNRQPSLHKMSIMGHRIRIMPYSTFRLNLSVTSPYNADFDGDEMNMHVPQSFETRAEVLELMMVPKCIVSPQANRPVMGIVQDTLLGCRKITKRDTFIEKDVFMNTLMWWEDFDGKVPAPAILKPRPLWTGKQVFNLIIPKQINLFRYSAWHSDQETGYITPGDTQVRIERGASRWNSLQKTLGTGNGSLVHVIWEEVGPDAARKFLGHTQWLVNYWLLQNGFTIGIGDTIADSSTMEKINETISTAKTAVKDLIRQFQEKKLDPEPGRTMTETFENRVNQLYKRRSLLGCKEHRVYALLRDANTGQPRFHILHRKATNSGNRLVVVGSLPPISPHGSFVPVGSKTYVFSDLEALCIDCASHTVQPISHMPQRMTRKVANAVDGKVYLIGDSFCSFVDEDGTSWEAWRKPVMVFDTQTQTWESVRIKHGLPYGALWSEAVVMEDKIWLRSLRKQHAFVYEPRESKWEVDEVLNAEDWGKGACVIDDVLYYHNRPEKALMAFDPKQSRCWSVVNGLEEFVAVEETDQSMWSRVVKCGEKKLALFFPKKRDENDVICCAEIALERRQGGGGEIWGKVLSCDVVFEDGLFDMVKCVSVTV
;
A
#
# COMPACT_ATOMS: atom_id res chain seq x y z
N MET A 1 5.51 37.18 -11.92
CA MET A 1 6.09 37.12 -10.57
C MET A 1 4.98 36.76 -9.60
N ASP A 2 5.19 35.76 -8.74
CA ASP A 2 4.24 35.43 -7.68
C ASP A 2 4.21 36.61 -6.70
N THR A 3 3.06 37.29 -6.59
CA THR A 3 2.81 38.47 -5.73
C THR A 3 2.83 38.15 -4.22
N ARG A 4 3.40 37.02 -3.83
CA ARG A 4 3.36 36.49 -2.46
C ARG A 4 4.47 37.01 -1.55
N PHE A 5 5.48 37.67 -2.12
CA PHE A 5 6.59 38.22 -1.35
C PHE A 5 6.62 39.74 -1.46
N PRO A 6 6.92 40.45 -0.37
CA PRO A 6 7.18 41.88 -0.44
C PRO A 6 8.33 42.17 -1.40
N PHE A 7 8.32 43.37 -1.98
CA PHE A 7 9.38 43.79 -2.88
C PHE A 7 10.76 43.65 -2.20
N SER A 8 11.68 43.01 -2.90
CA SER A 8 13.08 42.91 -2.50
C SER A 8 13.95 43.57 -3.57
N PRO A 9 14.95 44.39 -3.19
CA PRO A 9 15.90 44.96 -4.14
C PRO A 9 16.85 43.90 -4.73
N ALA A 10 16.89 42.69 -4.16
CA ALA A 10 17.74 41.62 -4.65
C ALA A 10 17.20 41.03 -5.96
N GLU A 11 18.08 40.82 -6.94
CA GLU A 11 17.73 40.21 -8.22
C GLU A 11 17.31 38.74 -8.03
N VAL A 12 16.17 38.36 -8.60
CA VAL A 12 15.65 37.00 -8.51
C VAL A 12 16.48 36.08 -9.40
N SER A 13 17.14 35.09 -8.80
CA SER A 13 17.96 34.09 -9.49
C SER A 13 17.51 32.66 -9.18
N LYS A 14 17.58 31.77 -10.18
CA LYS A 14 17.34 30.33 -9.99
C LYS A 14 18.61 29.65 -9.47
N VAL A 15 18.48 28.78 -8.47
CA VAL A 15 19.59 27.97 -7.95
C VAL A 15 20.09 27.03 -9.06
N ARG A 16 21.35 27.21 -9.49
CA ARG A 16 21.99 26.39 -10.53
C ARG A 16 22.76 25.19 -9.96
N VAL A 17 23.41 25.40 -8.81
CA VAL A 17 24.29 24.43 -8.17
C VAL A 17 24.08 24.47 -6.66
N VAL A 18 24.10 23.30 -6.02
CA VAL A 18 24.07 23.17 -4.56
C VAL A 18 25.40 22.54 -4.13
N GLN A 19 26.22 23.30 -3.40
CA GLN A 19 27.49 22.84 -2.86
C GLN A 19 27.29 22.34 -1.43
N PHE A 20 27.60 21.07 -1.18
CA PHE A 20 27.60 20.50 0.17
C PHE A 20 28.95 20.71 0.87
N GLY A 21 28.92 20.85 2.19
CA GLY A 21 30.09 21.02 3.03
C GLY A 21 29.78 20.73 4.50
N ILE A 22 30.82 20.82 5.33
CA ILE A 22 30.74 20.77 6.80
C ILE A 22 31.05 22.19 7.28
N LEU A 23 30.20 22.74 8.15
CA LEU A 23 30.42 24.09 8.69
C LEU A 23 31.65 24.10 9.60
N SER A 24 32.55 25.04 9.38
CA SER A 24 33.69 25.23 10.28
C SER A 24 33.23 25.91 11.59
N PRO A 25 33.92 25.70 12.72
CA PRO A 25 33.61 26.40 13.98
C PRO A 25 33.59 27.92 13.81
N ASP A 26 34.51 28.46 12.99
CA ASP A 26 34.62 29.89 12.73
C ASP A 26 33.47 30.41 11.87
N GLU A 27 33.05 29.65 10.87
CA GLU A 27 31.87 29.96 10.05
C GLU A 27 30.59 29.94 10.89
N ILE A 28 30.45 28.99 11.82
CA ILE A 28 29.32 28.93 12.77
C ILE A 28 29.27 30.19 13.64
N ARG A 29 30.41 30.67 14.13
CA ARG A 29 30.48 31.93 14.90
C ARG A 29 30.13 33.14 14.04
N GLN A 30 30.65 33.21 12.82
CA GLN A 30 30.41 34.33 11.90
C GLN A 30 28.96 34.41 11.43
N MET A 31 28.32 33.27 11.16
CA MET A 31 26.91 33.23 10.76
C MET A 31 25.95 33.46 11.93
N SER A 32 26.44 33.34 13.17
CA SER A 32 25.60 33.40 14.35
C SER A 32 25.30 34.83 14.77
N VAL A 33 24.03 35.11 15.07
CA VAL A 33 23.60 36.43 15.55
C VAL A 33 23.76 36.60 17.07
N MET A 34 23.89 35.50 17.83
CA MET A 34 24.04 35.55 19.28
C MET A 34 24.62 34.25 19.87
N HIS A 35 25.31 34.39 21.02
CA HIS A 35 25.78 33.30 21.85
C HIS A 35 24.70 32.91 22.88
N VAL A 36 24.24 31.65 22.85
CA VAL A 36 23.17 31.16 23.74
C VAL A 36 23.79 30.67 25.05
N GLU A 37 23.43 31.34 26.15
CA GLU A 37 23.96 31.05 27.49
C GLU A 37 22.93 30.31 28.32
N HIS A 38 21.67 30.71 28.25
CA HIS A 38 20.65 30.21 29.16
C HIS A 38 19.78 29.11 28.54
N SER A 39 19.53 28.05 29.31
CA SER A 39 18.63 26.96 28.90
C SER A 39 17.13 27.31 28.95
N GLU A 40 16.79 28.41 29.62
CA GLU A 40 15.42 28.89 29.79
C GLU A 40 14.93 29.65 28.55
N THR A 41 13.68 29.44 28.15
CA THR A 41 13.09 30.07 26.97
C THR A 41 12.47 31.44 27.30
N THR A 42 11.76 31.55 28.42
CA THR A 42 11.03 32.76 28.81
C THR A 42 11.30 33.15 30.25
N GLU A 43 11.37 34.46 30.51
CA GLU A 43 11.44 35.07 31.82
C GLU A 43 10.27 36.05 31.98
N LYS A 44 9.42 35.88 33.00
CA LYS A 44 8.23 36.71 33.27
C LYS A 44 7.31 36.88 32.04
N GLY A 45 7.14 35.82 31.25
CA GLY A 45 6.27 35.79 30.05
C GLY A 45 6.86 36.44 28.80
N LYS A 46 8.07 37.01 28.86
CA LYS A 46 8.82 37.49 27.70
C LYS A 46 9.93 36.52 27.35
N PRO A 47 10.36 36.46 26.08
CA PRO A 47 11.57 35.71 25.71
C PRO A 47 12.78 36.15 26.55
N LYS A 48 13.53 35.19 27.09
CA LYS A 48 14.73 35.48 27.88
C LYS A 48 15.86 35.93 26.95
N VAL A 49 16.50 37.05 27.28
CA VAL A 49 17.70 37.52 26.55
C VAL A 49 18.83 36.52 26.78
N GLY A 50 19.50 36.11 25.70
CA GLY A 50 20.54 35.08 25.76
C GLY A 50 20.00 33.65 25.94
N GLY A 51 18.68 33.47 25.86
CA GLY A 51 18.01 32.17 25.97
C GLY A 51 17.67 31.53 24.63
N LEU A 52 17.07 30.35 24.66
CA LEU A 52 16.71 29.58 23.45
C LEU A 52 15.59 30.21 22.61
N SER A 53 14.82 31.15 23.13
CA SER A 53 13.73 31.82 22.39
C SER A 53 13.97 33.30 22.16
N ASP A 54 15.23 33.77 22.28
CA ASP A 54 15.62 35.16 22.08
C ASP A 54 15.11 35.72 20.73
N ALA A 55 14.56 36.93 20.75
CA ALA A 55 13.92 37.56 19.60
C ALA A 55 14.89 37.84 18.42
N ARG A 56 16.20 37.86 18.67
CA ARG A 56 17.24 37.96 17.63
C ARG A 56 17.32 36.71 16.76
N LEU A 57 16.98 35.53 17.29
CA LEU A 57 16.94 34.28 16.52
C LEU A 57 15.73 34.21 15.57
N GLY A 58 14.74 35.07 15.76
CA GLY A 58 13.47 35.07 15.05
C GLY A 58 12.28 34.99 16.01
N THR A 59 11.08 35.16 15.46
CA THR A 59 9.83 35.20 16.22
C THR A 59 8.79 34.28 15.60
N ILE A 60 8.04 33.60 16.47
CA ILE A 60 6.85 32.80 16.11
C ILE A 60 5.57 33.56 16.51
N ASP A 61 5.71 34.61 17.33
CA ASP A 61 4.57 35.42 17.72
C ASP A 61 4.25 36.42 16.61
N ARG A 62 2.98 36.48 16.20
CA ARG A 62 2.52 37.43 15.18
C ARG A 62 2.62 38.89 15.64
N LYS A 63 2.61 39.14 16.94
CA LYS A 63 2.68 40.50 17.51
C LYS A 63 4.11 41.02 17.66
N VAL A 64 5.07 40.12 17.74
CA VAL A 64 6.48 40.46 17.97
C VAL A 64 7.21 40.36 16.65
N LYS A 65 8.00 41.40 16.33
CA LYS A 65 8.89 41.41 15.16
C LYS A 65 10.26 40.88 15.55
N CYS A 66 10.97 40.30 14.58
CA CYS A 66 12.34 39.85 14.82
C CYS A 66 13.26 41.05 15.05
N GLU A 67 14.13 41.01 16.06
CA GLU A 67 15.06 42.12 16.34
C GLU A 67 16.19 42.22 15.31
N THR A 68 16.48 41.15 14.56
CA THR A 68 17.57 41.10 13.58
C THR A 68 17.12 41.62 12.20
N CYS A 69 16.03 41.08 11.65
CA CYS A 69 15.56 41.47 10.31
C CYS A 69 14.32 42.37 10.30
N MET A 70 13.72 42.65 11.47
CA MET A 70 12.48 43.45 11.62
C MET A 70 11.25 42.91 10.86
N ALA A 71 11.36 41.71 10.29
CA ALA A 71 10.29 41.05 9.55
C ALA A 71 9.31 40.34 10.49
N ASN A 72 8.11 40.10 9.97
CA ASN A 72 7.06 39.35 10.66
C ASN A 72 7.32 37.83 10.59
N MET A 73 6.55 37.04 11.36
CA MET A 73 6.67 35.57 11.42
C MET A 73 6.67 34.88 10.03
N ALA A 74 5.84 35.35 9.08
CA ALA A 74 5.71 34.70 7.77
C ALA A 74 6.89 34.99 6.82
N GLU A 75 7.61 36.09 7.05
CA GLU A 75 8.67 36.60 6.16
C GLU A 75 10.06 36.31 6.73
N CYS A 76 10.18 36.30 8.07
CA CYS A 76 11.43 36.03 8.76
C CYS A 76 11.88 34.57 8.52
N PRO A 77 13.06 34.34 7.91
CA PRO A 77 13.58 32.97 7.71
C PRO A 77 14.09 32.35 9.02
N GLY A 78 14.33 33.16 10.05
CA GLY A 78 15.04 32.79 11.27
C GLY A 78 16.56 32.93 11.14
N HIS A 79 17.23 33.20 12.26
CA HIS A 79 18.67 33.46 12.32
C HIS A 79 19.35 32.52 13.32
N PHE A 80 20.46 31.91 12.91
CA PHE A 80 21.15 30.91 13.72
C PHE A 80 21.83 31.52 14.95
N GLY A 81 21.73 30.83 16.08
CA GLY A 81 22.55 31.05 17.26
C GLY A 81 23.72 30.08 17.30
N HIS A 82 24.60 30.22 18.29
CA HIS A 82 25.62 29.22 18.57
C HIS A 82 25.80 28.99 20.07
N LEU A 83 26.34 27.82 20.41
CA LEU A 83 26.71 27.42 21.77
C LEU A 83 28.17 26.95 21.77
N GLU A 84 28.99 27.57 22.62
CA GLU A 84 30.38 27.15 22.86
C GLU A 84 30.41 25.93 23.80
N LEU A 85 30.85 24.78 23.30
CA LEU A 85 30.97 23.56 24.09
C LEU A 85 32.17 23.66 25.04
N ALA A 86 32.04 23.07 26.23
CA ALA A 86 33.09 23.05 27.25
C ALA A 86 34.32 22.26 26.78
N LYS A 87 34.07 21.17 26.05
CA LYS A 87 35.07 20.32 25.41
C LYS A 87 34.62 19.93 24.02
N PRO A 88 35.55 19.61 23.10
CA PRO A 88 35.21 19.06 21.80
C PRO A 88 34.39 17.77 21.95
N MET A 89 33.36 17.61 21.12
CA MET A 89 32.45 16.45 21.16
C MET A 89 32.38 15.78 19.79
N TYR A 90 32.25 14.46 19.75
CA TYR A 90 32.09 13.74 18.50
C TYR A 90 30.71 14.01 17.87
N HIS A 91 30.70 14.30 16.57
CA HIS A 91 29.47 14.28 15.80
C HIS A 91 29.14 12.83 15.39
N VAL A 92 27.99 12.32 15.84
CA VAL A 92 27.56 10.92 15.60
C VAL A 92 27.58 10.54 14.12
N GLY A 93 27.11 11.43 13.24
CA GLY A 93 27.06 11.18 11.81
C GLY A 93 28.43 10.98 11.15
N PHE A 94 29.49 11.54 11.74
CA PHE A 94 30.84 11.49 11.18
C PHE A 94 31.75 10.49 11.89
N MET A 95 31.30 9.84 12.98
CA MET A 95 32.10 8.92 13.78
C MET A 95 32.82 7.84 12.95
N LYS A 96 32.12 7.22 11.98
CA LYS A 96 32.71 6.19 11.10
C LYS A 96 33.79 6.77 10.17
N THR A 97 33.59 8.00 9.71
CA THR A 97 34.53 8.70 8.82
C THR A 97 35.77 9.13 9.61
N VAL A 98 35.58 9.76 10.78
CA VAL A 98 36.68 10.11 11.69
C VAL A 98 37.51 8.87 12.04
N LEU A 99 36.86 7.76 12.40
CA LEU A 99 37.57 6.50 12.67
C LEU A 99 38.37 5.99 11.45
N SER A 100 37.84 6.18 10.24
CA SER A 100 38.55 5.81 9.02
C SER A 100 39.78 6.70 8.78
N ILE A 101 39.65 8.01 9.04
CA ILE A 101 40.77 8.97 8.93
C ILE A 101 41.84 8.65 9.96
N MET A 102 41.46 8.44 11.23
CA MET A 102 42.39 8.11 12.32
C MET A 102 43.16 6.80 12.07
N ARG A 103 42.63 5.89 11.25
CA ARG A 103 43.34 4.66 10.80
C ARG A 103 44.26 4.89 9.61
N CYS A 104 44.11 6.01 8.90
CA CYS A 104 44.95 6.36 7.74
C CYS A 104 46.13 7.26 8.13
N VAL A 105 46.00 8.04 9.22
CA VAL A 105 47.03 9.00 9.66
C VAL A 105 47.75 8.53 10.92
N CYS A 106 48.97 9.01 11.13
CA CYS A 106 49.72 8.79 12.37
C CYS A 106 49.19 9.69 13.50
N PHE A 107 49.03 9.15 14.71
CA PHE A 107 48.54 9.91 15.87
C PHE A 107 49.48 11.04 16.33
N ASN A 108 50.76 11.01 15.98
CA ASN A 108 51.73 12.00 16.45
C ASN A 108 52.01 13.07 15.39
N CYS A 109 52.43 12.65 14.18
CA CYS A 109 52.77 13.57 13.09
C CYS A 109 51.62 13.87 12.11
N SER A 110 50.46 13.20 12.23
CA SER A 110 49.26 13.42 11.39
C SER A 110 49.43 13.24 9.88
N LYS A 111 50.57 12.68 9.44
CA LYS A 111 50.82 12.28 8.04
C LYS A 111 50.13 10.95 7.73
N ILE A 112 49.81 10.72 6.46
CA ILE A 112 49.25 9.46 5.96
C ILE A 112 50.30 8.34 6.12
N LEU A 113 49.88 7.17 6.61
CA LEU A 113 50.76 6.02 6.86
C LEU A 113 51.17 5.28 5.57
N ALA A 114 50.36 5.36 4.52
CA ALA A 114 50.65 4.77 3.22
C ALA A 114 51.65 5.64 2.43
N HIS A 115 52.63 5.00 1.80
CA HIS A 115 53.60 5.68 0.94
C HIS A 115 53.04 5.82 -0.48
N GLU A 116 53.44 6.88 -1.17
CA GLU A 116 53.03 7.14 -2.56
C GLU A 116 53.50 6.06 -3.53
N GLU A 117 54.56 5.32 -3.19
CA GLU A 117 55.12 4.27 -4.04
C GLU A 117 54.32 2.97 -4.01
N GLU A 118 53.52 2.76 -2.96
CA GLU A 118 52.77 1.53 -2.76
C GLU A 118 51.71 1.35 -3.84
N HIS A 119 51.67 0.16 -4.45
CA HIS A 119 50.76 -0.12 -5.57
C HIS A 119 49.29 0.17 -5.22
N LYS A 120 48.86 -0.13 -3.98
CA LYS A 120 47.50 0.16 -3.49
C LYS A 120 47.22 1.66 -3.37
N PHE A 121 48.20 2.46 -2.99
CA PHE A 121 48.06 3.91 -2.89
C PHE A 121 48.02 4.56 -4.27
N LYS A 122 48.89 4.13 -5.21
CA LYS A 122 48.83 4.56 -6.61
C LYS A 122 47.49 4.21 -7.26
N GLN A 123 46.94 3.03 -6.94
CA GLN A 123 45.59 2.65 -7.37
C GLN A 123 44.51 3.57 -6.78
N ALA A 124 44.63 3.94 -5.51
CA ALA A 124 43.69 4.87 -4.88
C ALA A 124 43.71 6.26 -5.55
N MET A 125 44.87 6.76 -5.95
CA MET A 125 45.01 8.07 -6.62
C MET A 125 44.40 8.10 -8.02
N LYS A 126 44.28 6.94 -8.70
CA LYS A 126 43.55 6.84 -9.98
C LYS A 126 42.03 6.97 -9.81
N ILE A 127 41.49 6.78 -8.61
CA ILE A 127 40.05 6.82 -8.35
C ILE A 127 39.58 8.29 -8.28
N LYS A 128 38.70 8.68 -9.22
CA LYS A 128 38.10 10.03 -9.24
C LYS A 128 37.11 10.28 -8.11
N ASN A 129 36.35 9.26 -7.68
CA ASN A 129 35.35 9.41 -6.63
C ASN A 129 36.02 9.47 -5.24
N PRO A 130 35.92 10.59 -4.50
CA PRO A 130 36.65 10.77 -3.24
C PRO A 130 36.27 9.76 -2.14
N LYS A 131 35.03 9.31 -2.09
CA LYS A 131 34.57 8.31 -1.10
C LYS A 131 35.23 6.95 -1.30
N ASN A 132 35.37 6.53 -2.55
CA ASN A 132 36.01 5.26 -2.88
C ASN A 132 37.54 5.37 -2.74
N ARG A 133 38.11 6.55 -3.01
CA ARG A 133 39.51 6.85 -2.75
C ARG A 133 39.87 6.67 -1.28
N LEU A 134 39.09 7.26 -0.36
CA LEU A 134 39.30 7.09 1.09
C LEU A 134 39.29 5.62 1.51
N LYS A 135 38.34 4.83 1.01
CA LYS A 135 38.27 3.39 1.31
C LYS A 135 39.52 2.64 0.85
N LYS A 136 40.04 2.96 -0.34
CA LYS A 136 41.23 2.32 -0.88
C LYS A 136 42.50 2.73 -0.14
N ILE A 137 42.59 3.99 0.30
CA ILE A 137 43.67 4.46 1.17
C ILE A 137 43.61 3.75 2.53
N LEU A 138 42.42 3.58 3.09
CA LEU A 138 42.22 2.82 4.32
C LEU A 138 42.70 1.37 4.20
N GLU A 139 42.44 0.70 3.07
CA GLU A 139 42.97 -0.66 2.80
C GLU A 139 44.50 -0.70 2.73
N ALA A 140 45.15 0.35 2.24
CA ALA A 140 46.60 0.46 2.22
C ALA A 140 47.18 0.72 3.62
N CYS A 141 46.47 1.49 4.46
CA CYS A 141 46.93 1.86 5.79
C CYS A 141 46.61 0.82 6.88
N LYS A 142 45.57 -0.02 6.69
CA LYS A 142 45.04 -0.92 7.74
C LYS A 142 46.09 -1.88 8.34
N ASN A 143 47.08 -2.29 7.56
CA ASN A 143 48.12 -3.23 7.99
C ASN A 143 49.37 -2.53 8.54
N LYS A 144 49.43 -1.18 8.52
CA LYS A 144 50.60 -0.43 8.95
C LYS A 144 50.47 0.00 10.40
N THR A 145 51.30 -0.57 11.25
CA THR A 145 51.36 -0.28 12.69
C THR A 145 52.49 0.69 13.05
N LYS A 146 53.40 1.02 12.13
CA LYS A 146 54.47 1.99 12.35
C LYS A 146 54.42 3.10 11.31
N CYS A 147 54.65 4.33 11.76
CA CYS A 147 54.99 5.43 10.87
C CYS A 147 56.44 5.21 10.39
N ALA A 148 56.72 5.37 9.10
CA ALA A 148 58.07 5.16 8.57
C ALA A 148 59.04 6.25 9.08
N ASP A 149 60.24 5.86 9.50
CA ASP A 149 61.30 6.78 9.94
C ASP A 149 62.14 7.32 8.78
N ASP A 150 62.73 8.50 8.96
CA ASP A 150 63.61 9.17 7.99
C ASP A 150 65.07 8.65 8.03
N ASP A 151 65.42 7.76 8.97
CA ASP A 151 66.83 7.42 9.27
C ASP A 151 67.50 6.38 8.34
N ASN A 152 66.90 5.99 7.22
CA ASN A 152 67.52 5.09 6.23
C ASN A 152 67.69 5.77 4.86
N LEU A 153 68.30 6.96 4.83
CA LEU A 153 68.95 7.48 3.63
C LEU A 153 70.43 7.13 3.71
N GLU A 154 70.80 5.94 3.25
CA GLU A 154 72.20 5.67 2.89
C GLU A 154 72.59 6.63 1.75
N GLU A 155 73.62 7.44 2.02
CA GLU A 155 74.29 8.28 1.03
C GLU A 155 74.91 7.40 -0.05
N ASP A 156 74.20 7.14 -1.15
CA ASP A 156 74.89 6.80 -2.40
C ASP A 156 74.12 7.17 -3.68
N THR A 157 74.82 7.88 -4.56
CA THR A 157 74.56 8.17 -5.98
C THR A 157 73.51 9.24 -6.40
N ASP A 158 74.04 10.40 -6.78
CA ASP A 158 73.78 11.26 -7.97
C ASP A 158 72.42 11.22 -8.73
N ARG A 159 71.28 11.10 -8.03
CA ARG A 159 69.94 11.36 -8.58
C ARG A 159 69.24 12.46 -7.79
N PRO A 160 68.42 13.32 -8.44
CA PRO A 160 67.71 14.38 -7.74
C PRO A 160 66.80 13.77 -6.67
N VAL A 161 67.15 13.99 -5.41
CA VAL A 161 66.43 13.51 -4.22
C VAL A 161 65.03 14.12 -4.24
N LYS A 162 64.03 13.34 -4.67
CA LYS A 162 62.64 13.67 -4.40
C LYS A 162 62.46 13.56 -2.89
N LYS A 163 62.17 14.68 -2.22
CA LYS A 163 61.86 14.72 -0.78
C LYS A 163 60.89 13.60 -0.42
N LEU A 164 61.36 12.54 0.24
CA LEU A 164 60.49 11.54 0.83
C LEU A 164 59.64 12.25 1.90
N ARG A 165 58.32 12.00 1.93
CA ARG A 165 57.50 12.40 3.09
C ARG A 165 57.88 11.49 4.28
N GLY A 166 58.94 11.85 5.00
CA GLY A 166 59.37 11.15 6.22
C GLY A 166 58.30 11.17 7.31
N GLY A 167 58.10 10.04 8.00
CA GLY A 167 57.24 9.92 9.18
C GLY A 167 58.04 10.09 10.48
N CYS A 168 57.46 9.73 11.63
CA CYS A 168 58.07 9.96 12.95
C CYS A 168 58.36 8.68 13.76
N GLY A 169 58.33 7.50 13.12
CA GLY A 169 58.71 6.22 13.76
C GLY A 169 57.76 5.65 14.80
N ALA A 170 56.81 6.45 15.26
CA ALA A 170 55.88 6.06 16.30
C ALA A 170 55.08 4.82 15.90
N LYS A 171 55.07 3.80 16.78
CA LYS A 171 54.14 2.69 16.71
C LYS A 171 52.72 3.20 17.02
N ASN A 172 51.77 2.92 16.14
CA ASN A 172 50.33 3.08 16.34
C ASN A 172 49.74 1.97 17.24
N ASP A 173 50.54 1.36 18.12
CA ASP A 173 50.15 0.25 18.97
C ASP A 173 49.29 0.74 20.15
N GLU A 174 48.01 1.00 19.89
CA GLU A 174 46.95 0.93 20.91
C GLU A 174 45.80 -0.02 20.48
N LEU A 175 45.77 -0.54 19.24
CA LEU A 175 44.59 -1.27 18.73
C LEU A 175 44.75 -2.78 18.49
N ASN A 176 45.96 -3.34 18.34
CA ASN A 176 46.12 -4.78 18.09
C ASN A 176 47.48 -5.31 18.55
N GLN A 177 47.55 -5.91 19.75
CA GLN A 177 48.47 -7.01 20.09
C GLN A 177 48.07 -7.64 21.44
N LEU A 178 47.92 -8.97 21.44
CA LEU A 178 47.99 -9.87 22.60
C LEU A 178 49.18 -10.80 22.32
N PRO A 179 49.96 -11.23 23.33
CA PRO A 179 49.45 -11.98 24.48
C PRO A 179 50.03 -11.59 25.87
N GLU A 180 49.15 -11.20 26.81
CA GLU A 180 49.18 -11.46 28.28
C GLU A 180 48.03 -10.65 28.96
N PRO A 181 47.51 -11.04 30.14
CA PRO A 181 46.15 -10.69 30.55
C PRO A 181 46.02 -9.23 30.99
N ALA A 182 44.93 -8.59 30.52
CA ALA A 182 44.51 -7.21 30.79
C ALA A 182 45.21 -6.10 29.96
N ALA A 183 45.05 -6.15 28.64
CA ALA A 183 45.17 -4.96 27.79
C ALA A 183 44.12 -3.91 28.24
N MET A 184 44.55 -2.94 29.02
CA MET A 184 43.74 -1.80 29.46
C MET A 184 43.41 -0.96 28.22
N LYS A 185 42.19 -1.10 27.69
CA LYS A 185 41.70 -0.33 26.52
C LYS A 185 41.64 1.15 26.90
N GLN A 186 42.60 1.94 26.42
CA GLN A 186 42.59 3.38 26.60
C GLN A 186 41.51 4.01 25.71
N THR A 187 40.66 4.87 26.28
CA THR A 187 39.65 5.62 25.53
C THR A 187 40.24 6.90 24.95
N LEU A 188 40.04 7.11 23.64
CA LEU A 188 40.51 8.31 22.95
C LEU A 188 39.49 9.44 23.09
N GLY A 189 39.85 10.46 23.87
CA GLY A 189 39.07 11.70 23.98
C GLY A 189 38.99 12.45 22.65
N ALA A 190 37.89 13.18 22.45
CA ALA A 190 37.65 13.96 21.25
C ALA A 190 38.65 15.14 21.10
N ASP A 191 39.17 15.65 22.21
CA ASP A 191 40.24 16.64 22.30
C ASP A 191 41.56 16.15 21.66
N ARG A 192 41.99 14.93 22.01
CA ARG A 192 43.19 14.31 21.43
C ARG A 192 42.98 14.09 19.93
N VAL A 193 41.83 13.58 19.51
CA VAL A 193 41.49 13.38 18.09
C VAL A 193 41.47 14.70 17.33
N LEU A 194 40.85 15.75 17.86
CA LEU A 194 40.83 17.08 17.25
C LEU A 194 42.23 17.63 17.01
N SER A 195 43.15 17.46 17.98
CA SER A 195 44.54 17.92 17.85
C SER A 195 45.28 17.23 16.69
N VAL A 196 44.99 15.95 16.43
CA VAL A 196 45.54 15.20 15.30
C VAL A 196 44.92 15.70 14.00
N LEU A 197 43.59 15.82 13.94
CA LEU A 197 42.89 16.26 12.74
C LEU A 197 43.29 17.68 12.30
N LYS A 198 43.53 18.59 13.25
CA LYS A 198 44.00 19.97 12.98
C LYS A 198 45.43 20.02 12.41
N ARG A 199 46.28 19.02 12.71
CA ARG A 199 47.66 18.93 12.22
C ARG A 199 47.76 18.30 10.82
N ILE A 200 46.68 17.75 10.26
CA ILE A 200 46.66 17.21 8.90
C ILE A 200 46.87 18.36 7.90
N SER A 201 47.81 18.19 6.97
CA SER A 201 48.08 19.16 5.93
C SER A 201 46.94 19.24 4.90
N ASP A 202 46.75 20.38 4.24
CA ASP A 202 45.70 20.52 3.22
C ASP A 202 45.93 19.61 2.01
N GLU A 203 47.19 19.28 1.72
CA GLU A 203 47.58 18.31 0.70
C GLU A 203 47.12 16.90 1.10
N ASP A 204 47.42 16.45 2.33
CA ASP A 204 47.00 15.13 2.82
C ASP A 204 45.48 15.03 2.93
N CYS A 205 44.80 16.12 3.30
CA CYS A 205 43.34 16.25 3.28
C CYS A 205 42.78 15.99 1.87
N GLN A 206 43.37 16.59 0.83
CA GLN A 206 42.99 16.34 -0.56
C GLN A 206 43.27 14.89 -0.95
N LEU A 207 44.44 14.33 -0.62
CA LEU A 207 44.79 12.94 -0.92
C LEU A 207 43.77 11.96 -0.32
N LEU A 208 43.36 12.19 0.93
CA LEU A 208 42.33 11.38 1.61
C LEU A 208 40.95 11.41 0.94
N GLY A 209 40.66 12.41 0.12
CA GLY A 209 39.33 12.55 -0.51
C GLY A 209 38.49 13.71 0.02
N PHE A 210 39.08 14.62 0.79
CA PHE A 210 38.38 15.76 1.36
C PHE A 210 38.73 17.06 0.62
N ASN A 211 37.90 18.09 0.79
CA ASN A 211 38.18 19.42 0.25
C ASN A 211 38.51 20.34 1.43
N PRO A 212 39.71 20.94 1.50
CA PRO A 212 40.10 21.78 2.62
C PRO A 212 39.22 23.03 2.79
N LYS A 213 38.58 23.50 1.72
CA LYS A 213 37.69 24.67 1.76
C LYS A 213 36.29 24.35 2.29
N TYR A 214 35.76 23.15 2.02
CA TYR A 214 34.35 22.84 2.29
C TYR A 214 34.12 21.67 3.26
N ALA A 215 35.10 20.81 3.50
CA ALA A 215 34.92 19.61 4.32
C ALA A 215 36.25 19.17 4.95
N ARG A 216 36.87 20.05 5.75
CA ARG A 216 38.11 19.73 6.46
C ARG A 216 37.85 18.71 7.60
N PRO A 217 38.72 17.71 7.82
CA PRO A 217 38.48 16.64 8.79
C PRO A 217 38.23 17.09 10.24
N ASP A 218 38.90 18.15 10.69
CA ASP A 218 38.75 18.72 12.03
C ASP A 218 37.33 19.22 12.31
N TRP A 219 36.62 19.72 11.28
CA TRP A 219 35.23 20.19 11.41
C TRP A 219 34.22 19.06 11.68
N MET A 220 34.64 17.79 11.58
CA MET A 220 33.80 16.65 11.96
C MET A 220 33.64 16.49 13.48
N ILE A 221 34.50 17.16 14.26
CA ILE A 221 34.41 17.25 15.72
C ILE A 221 33.76 18.60 16.07
N LEU A 222 32.77 18.56 16.94
CA LEU A 222 32.01 19.75 17.34
C LEU A 222 32.77 20.49 18.45
N GLU A 223 33.30 21.65 18.12
CA GLU A 223 33.76 22.66 19.09
C GLU A 223 32.61 23.63 19.41
N VAL A 224 31.89 24.06 18.37
CA VAL A 224 30.75 24.96 18.45
C VAL A 224 29.51 24.26 17.90
N LEU A 225 28.40 24.31 18.64
CA LEU A 225 27.13 23.75 18.20
C LEU A 225 26.24 24.87 17.62
N PRO A 226 25.82 24.80 16.35
CA PRO A 226 24.87 25.76 15.79
C PRO A 226 23.48 25.51 16.37
N ILE A 227 22.85 26.56 16.89
CA ILE A 227 21.50 26.53 17.44
C ILE A 227 20.52 26.94 16.35
N PRO A 228 19.62 26.05 15.90
CA PRO A 228 18.66 26.39 14.86
C PRO A 228 17.66 27.45 15.38
N PRO A 229 17.15 28.31 14.50
CA PRO A 229 16.21 29.35 14.89
C PRO A 229 14.81 28.79 15.19
N PRO A 230 13.93 29.56 15.88
CA PRO A 230 12.57 29.15 16.21
C PRO A 230 11.72 28.60 15.06
N PRO A 231 11.79 29.07 13.79
CA PRO A 231 11.04 28.47 12.68
C PRO A 231 11.35 26.98 12.42
N VAL A 232 12.54 26.49 12.80
CA VAL A 232 12.91 25.06 12.69
C VAL A 232 12.37 24.23 13.86
N ARG A 233 12.17 24.88 15.02
CA ARG A 233 11.73 24.27 16.29
C ARG A 233 10.56 25.08 16.88
N PRO A 234 9.41 25.06 16.20
CA PRO A 234 8.31 25.96 16.53
C PRO A 234 7.67 25.63 17.88
N SER A 235 7.40 26.64 18.69
CA SER A 235 6.59 26.51 19.90
C SER A 235 5.09 26.63 19.57
N VAL A 236 4.28 25.82 20.25
CA VAL A 236 2.82 25.84 20.12
C VAL A 236 2.25 26.49 21.36
N MET A 237 1.47 27.55 21.18
CA MET A 237 0.72 28.20 22.27
C MET A 237 -0.64 27.50 22.37
N MET A 238 -0.95 26.90 23.53
CA MET A 238 -2.28 26.32 23.78
C MET A 238 -3.25 27.40 24.25
N ASP A 239 -2.80 28.23 25.21
CA ASP A 239 -3.49 29.43 25.69
C ASP A 239 -2.55 30.64 25.69
N ALA A 240 -3.04 31.82 26.09
CA ALA A 240 -2.23 33.05 26.16
C ALA A 240 -1.03 32.96 27.12
N THR A 241 -1.05 32.04 28.08
CA THR A 241 -0.03 31.87 29.12
C THR A 241 0.78 30.58 29.01
N SER A 242 0.25 29.52 28.38
CA SER A 242 0.88 28.20 28.32
C SER A 242 1.53 27.94 26.96
N ARG A 243 2.86 27.70 26.98
CA ARG A 243 3.65 27.37 25.78
C ARG A 243 4.16 25.94 25.85
N SER A 244 3.91 25.17 24.79
CA SER A 244 4.52 23.86 24.57
C SER A 244 5.68 24.03 23.60
N GLU A 245 6.89 23.79 24.09
CA GLU A 245 8.11 23.91 23.30
C GLU A 245 8.37 22.65 22.45
N ASP A 246 9.11 22.83 21.37
CA ASP A 246 9.47 21.72 20.48
C ASP A 246 10.44 20.73 21.15
N ASP A 247 10.38 19.46 20.71
CA ASP A 247 11.29 18.38 21.12
C ASP A 247 12.78 18.77 21.03
N LEU A 248 13.18 19.50 19.99
CA LEU A 248 14.56 19.97 19.83
C LEU A 248 14.91 21.04 20.85
N THR A 249 13.99 21.95 21.18
CA THR A 249 14.20 22.99 22.20
C THR A 249 14.44 22.34 23.58
N HIS A 250 13.68 21.30 23.92
CA HIS A 250 13.89 20.54 25.16
C HIS A 250 15.27 19.88 25.21
N GLN A 251 15.70 19.27 24.12
CA GLN A 251 17.02 18.64 24.06
C GLN A 251 18.16 19.66 24.09
N LEU A 252 18.02 20.79 23.41
CA LEU A 252 18.98 21.90 23.47
C LEU A 252 19.10 22.47 24.88
N ALA A 253 17.99 22.59 25.62
CA ALA A 253 18.02 23.02 27.02
C ALA A 253 18.82 22.03 27.89
N MET A 254 18.70 20.72 27.64
CA MET A 254 19.54 19.70 28.30
C MET A 254 21.01 19.84 27.94
N ILE A 255 21.34 20.04 26.66
CA ILE A 255 22.72 20.25 26.22
C ILE A 255 23.34 21.46 26.92
N ILE A 256 22.64 22.60 26.98
CA ILE A 256 23.13 23.83 27.62
C ILE A 256 23.39 23.59 29.12
N ARG A 257 22.44 22.99 29.85
CA ARG A 257 22.61 22.74 31.29
C ARG A 257 23.80 21.83 31.60
N HIS A 258 23.97 20.75 30.84
CA HIS A 258 25.09 19.83 31.05
C HIS A 258 26.42 20.45 30.63
N ASN A 259 26.41 21.30 29.60
CA ASN A 259 27.58 22.05 29.17
C ASN A 259 28.04 23.06 30.24
N GLU A 260 27.12 23.83 30.82
CA GLU A 260 27.41 24.75 31.93
C GLU A 260 27.90 24.01 33.18
N ASN A 261 27.27 22.89 33.52
CA ASN A 261 27.70 22.07 34.65
C ASN A 261 29.12 21.53 34.43
N LEU A 262 29.43 21.02 33.23
CA LEU A 262 30.78 20.56 32.88
C LEU A 262 31.81 21.70 33.01
N LYS A 263 31.51 22.91 32.50
CA LYS A 263 32.38 24.10 32.67
C LYS A 263 32.60 24.43 34.15
N ARG A 264 31.55 24.34 34.98
CA ARG A 264 31.64 24.61 36.42
C ARG A 264 32.50 23.56 37.15
N GLN A 265 32.33 22.27 36.85
CA GLN A 265 33.13 21.20 37.47
C GLN A 265 34.61 21.30 37.11
N GLU A 266 34.90 21.66 35.85
CA GLU A 266 36.28 21.87 35.39
C GLU A 266 36.91 23.09 36.07
N LYS A 267 36.17 24.21 36.17
CA LYS A 267 36.64 25.41 36.87
C LYS A 267 36.86 25.18 38.38
N ASN A 268 36.07 24.32 38.99
CA ASN A 268 36.19 23.96 40.41
C ASN A 268 37.30 22.93 40.68
N GLY A 269 37.99 22.41 39.65
CA GLY A 269 39.07 21.44 39.80
C GLY A 269 38.59 20.04 40.20
N ALA A 270 37.43 19.60 39.71
CA ALA A 270 36.90 18.27 40.00
C ALA A 270 37.83 17.13 39.52
N PRO A 271 37.84 15.96 40.19
CA PRO A 271 38.60 14.79 39.75
C PRO A 271 38.31 14.38 38.30
N ALA A 272 39.34 13.90 37.59
CA ALA A 272 39.27 13.55 36.16
C ALA A 272 38.19 12.51 35.83
N HIS A 273 37.92 11.56 36.73
CA HIS A 273 36.84 10.57 36.56
C HIS A 273 35.45 11.23 36.47
N ILE A 274 35.17 12.20 37.34
CA ILE A 274 33.89 12.93 37.38
C ILE A 274 33.73 13.78 36.10
N ILE A 275 34.81 14.43 35.66
CA ILE A 275 34.81 15.19 34.40
C ILE A 275 34.52 14.25 33.21
N SER A 276 35.07 13.04 33.20
CA SER A 276 34.81 12.03 32.17
C SER A 276 33.32 11.62 32.13
N GLU A 277 32.70 11.39 33.28
CA GLU A 277 31.26 11.07 33.37
C GLU A 277 30.38 12.20 32.82
N PHE A 278 30.62 13.45 33.23
CA PHE A 278 29.88 14.60 32.69
C PHE A 278 30.13 14.82 31.19
N THR A 279 31.35 14.52 30.72
CA THR A 279 31.69 14.57 29.29
C THR A 279 30.89 13.52 28.50
N GLN A 280 30.77 12.28 29.01
CA GLN A 280 29.98 11.23 28.39
C GLN A 280 28.48 11.58 28.37
N LEU A 281 27.96 12.18 29.44
CA LEU A 281 26.57 12.62 29.51
C LEU A 281 26.26 13.73 28.51
N LEU A 282 27.15 14.72 28.36
CA LEU A 282 27.02 15.76 27.34
C LEU A 282 27.09 15.17 25.92
N GLN A 283 28.02 14.24 25.68
CA GLN A 283 28.14 13.51 24.41
C GLN A 283 26.87 12.72 24.07
N PHE A 284 26.21 12.12 25.08
CA PHE A 284 24.93 11.41 24.92
C PHE A 284 23.80 12.37 24.50
N HIS A 285 23.68 13.54 25.13
CA HIS A 285 22.66 14.52 24.76
C HIS A 285 22.87 15.11 23.37
N ILE A 286 24.12 15.39 22.98
CA ILE A 286 24.46 15.83 21.62
C ILE A 286 24.18 14.71 20.62
N ALA A 287 24.50 13.45 20.96
CA ALA A 287 24.25 12.32 20.08
C ALA A 287 22.75 12.13 19.79
N THR A 288 21.93 12.10 20.84
CA THR A 288 20.48 11.92 20.75
C THR A 288 19.75 13.11 20.12
N TYR A 289 20.34 14.32 20.15
CA TYR A 289 19.83 15.48 19.42
C TYR A 289 19.88 15.28 17.89
N PHE A 290 20.98 14.73 17.38
CA PHE A 290 21.11 14.41 15.96
C PHE A 290 20.40 13.11 15.57
N ASP A 291 20.61 12.03 16.32
CA ASP A 291 20.00 10.71 16.07
C ASP A 291 19.69 9.99 17.39
N ASN A 292 18.39 9.82 17.68
CA ASN A 292 17.91 9.18 18.91
C ASN A 292 17.67 7.65 18.74
N GLU A 293 17.93 7.09 17.56
CA GLU A 293 17.70 5.67 17.25
C GLU A 293 18.99 4.86 17.19
N LEU A 294 20.05 5.34 17.85
CA LEU A 294 21.36 4.69 17.84
C LEU A 294 21.31 3.31 18.53
N PRO A 295 21.89 2.26 17.91
CA PRO A 295 21.88 0.92 18.49
C PRO A 295 22.81 0.87 19.71
N GLY A 296 22.33 0.25 20.80
CA GLY A 296 23.11 0.05 22.03
C GLY A 296 23.18 1.27 22.97
N GLN A 297 22.50 2.37 22.65
CA GLN A 297 22.34 3.54 23.54
C GLN A 297 20.88 3.64 24.01
N PRO A 298 20.63 4.08 25.26
CA PRO A 298 19.26 4.32 25.72
C PRO A 298 18.64 5.49 24.94
N ARG A 299 17.33 5.41 24.66
CA ARG A 299 16.63 6.48 23.95
C ARG A 299 16.33 7.64 24.90
N ALA A 300 16.59 8.86 24.45
CA ALA A 300 16.15 10.05 25.17
C ALA A 300 14.62 10.20 25.04
N THR A 301 13.94 10.23 26.18
CA THR A 301 12.49 10.34 26.28
C THR A 301 12.09 11.65 26.95
N GLN A 302 10.90 12.14 26.64
CA GLN A 302 10.25 13.20 27.42
C GLN A 302 9.80 12.66 28.78
N LYS A 303 9.34 13.56 29.66
CA LYS A 303 8.73 13.19 30.96
C LYS A 303 7.56 12.21 30.83
N SER A 304 6.88 12.20 29.68
CA SER A 304 5.79 11.28 29.35
C SER A 304 6.24 9.87 28.92
N GLY A 305 7.54 9.62 28.79
CA GLY A 305 8.08 8.37 28.25
C GLY A 305 8.13 8.31 26.71
N ARG A 306 7.53 9.26 26.00
CA ARG A 306 7.61 9.36 24.54
C ARG A 306 9.06 9.68 24.09
N PRO A 307 9.64 8.97 23.11
CA PRO A 307 10.94 9.31 22.53
C PRO A 307 10.96 10.69 21.87
N ILE A 308 12.02 11.45 22.09
CA ILE A 308 12.24 12.77 21.48
C ILE A 308 12.50 12.63 19.98
N LYS A 309 11.85 13.46 19.14
CA LYS A 309 12.11 13.51 17.70
C LYS A 309 13.38 14.29 17.35
N SER A 310 14.48 13.54 17.16
CA SER A 310 15.78 14.04 16.66
C SER A 310 15.73 14.67 15.27
N ILE A 311 16.81 15.36 14.85
CA ILE A 311 16.92 15.93 13.50
C ILE A 311 16.85 14.84 12.42
N CYS A 312 17.58 13.73 12.60
CA CYS A 312 17.59 12.63 11.63
C CYS A 312 16.19 12.04 11.42
N SER A 313 15.43 11.81 12.50
CA SER A 313 14.08 11.22 12.39
C SER A 313 13.07 12.18 11.76
N ARG A 314 13.29 13.50 11.80
CA ARG A 314 12.48 14.48 11.04
C ARG A 314 12.74 14.43 9.54
N LEU A 315 13.95 14.05 9.13
CA LEU A 315 14.36 13.99 7.71
C LEU A 315 14.10 12.62 7.08
N LYS A 316 14.39 11.55 7.84
CA LYS A 316 14.19 10.15 7.46
C LYS A 316 12.70 9.77 7.56
N ALA A 317 12.35 8.60 7.01
CA ALA A 317 10.99 8.03 6.96
C ALA A 317 10.04 8.56 5.86
N LYS A 318 8.91 7.85 5.69
CA LYS A 318 7.88 8.14 4.69
C LYS A 318 7.21 9.50 4.93
N GLU A 319 6.98 9.82 6.20
CA GLU A 319 6.45 11.11 6.67
C GLU A 319 7.55 12.15 6.96
N GLY A 320 8.82 11.81 6.72
CA GLY A 320 9.94 12.73 6.89
C GLY A 320 9.86 13.89 5.90
N ARG A 321 10.52 15.01 6.22
CA ARG A 321 10.44 16.25 5.43
C ARG A 321 10.82 16.08 3.96
N ILE A 322 11.80 15.21 3.65
CA ILE A 322 12.23 15.00 2.27
C ILE A 322 11.10 14.37 1.44
N ARG A 323 10.53 13.26 1.89
CA ARG A 323 9.48 12.58 1.12
C ARG A 323 8.10 13.23 1.28
N GLY A 324 7.72 13.60 2.51
CA GLY A 324 6.39 14.08 2.86
C GLY A 324 6.15 15.58 2.69
N ASN A 325 7.19 16.40 2.47
CA ASN A 325 7.01 17.84 2.23
C ASN A 325 7.63 18.31 0.92
N LEU A 326 8.75 17.72 0.47
CA LEU A 326 9.40 18.11 -0.79
C LEU A 326 8.90 17.28 -1.97
N MET A 327 8.85 15.94 -1.85
CA MET A 327 8.44 15.07 -2.97
C MET A 327 6.91 14.92 -3.12
N GLY A 328 6.17 14.91 -2.01
CA GLY A 328 4.71 14.86 -2.02
C GLY A 328 4.15 15.81 -0.98
N LYS A 329 3.55 16.92 -1.42
CA LYS A 329 2.95 17.94 -0.55
C LYS A 329 1.44 17.96 -0.69
N ARG A 330 0.75 18.41 0.35
CA ARG A 330 -0.64 18.87 0.21
C ARG A 330 -0.64 20.12 -0.67
N VAL A 331 -1.62 20.20 -1.55
CA VAL A 331 -1.74 21.29 -2.53
C VAL A 331 -3.08 21.98 -2.37
N ASP A 332 -3.08 23.28 -2.64
CA ASP A 332 -4.30 24.09 -2.74
C ASP A 332 -4.93 23.92 -4.12
N PHE A 333 -6.13 24.49 -4.30
CA PHE A 333 -6.89 24.46 -5.56
C PHE A 333 -7.15 23.05 -6.11
N SER A 334 -7.42 22.13 -5.18
CA SER A 334 -7.81 20.75 -5.49
C SER A 334 -9.09 20.35 -4.78
N ALA A 335 -9.84 19.42 -5.35
CA ALA A 335 -11.00 18.81 -4.74
C ALA A 335 -10.97 17.29 -4.91
N ARG A 336 -11.72 16.58 -4.07
CA ARG A 336 -11.86 15.12 -4.09
C ARG A 336 -13.32 14.78 -3.77
N THR A 337 -13.92 13.90 -4.55
CA THR A 337 -15.24 13.32 -4.29
C THR A 337 -15.36 11.98 -5.01
N VAL A 338 -16.44 11.26 -4.71
CA VAL A 338 -16.81 9.99 -5.35
C VAL A 338 -17.08 10.19 -6.84
N ILE A 339 -16.68 9.23 -7.66
CA ILE A 339 -16.97 9.22 -9.10
C ILE A 339 -18.24 8.45 -9.45
N THR A 340 -18.89 8.88 -10.52
CA THR A 340 -20.11 8.27 -11.06
C THR A 340 -20.06 8.21 -12.58
N PRO A 341 -20.65 7.19 -13.22
CA PRO A 341 -20.69 7.11 -14.67
C PRO A 341 -21.67 8.13 -15.24
N ASP A 342 -21.30 8.80 -16.34
CA ASP A 342 -22.25 9.59 -17.12
C ASP A 342 -22.00 9.34 -18.62
N PRO A 343 -22.92 8.67 -19.33
CA PRO A 343 -22.77 8.42 -20.76
C PRO A 343 -23.09 9.64 -21.61
N THR A 344 -23.65 10.73 -21.07
CA THR A 344 -24.11 11.91 -21.84
C THR A 344 -23.02 12.96 -22.05
N ILE A 345 -21.92 12.86 -21.31
CA ILE A 345 -20.76 13.74 -21.45
C ILE A 345 -19.72 13.12 -22.38
N ASN A 346 -18.94 13.96 -23.04
CA ASN A 346 -17.89 13.49 -23.94
C ASN A 346 -16.70 12.91 -23.15
N ILE A 347 -15.78 12.19 -23.83
CA ILE A 347 -14.67 11.52 -23.14
C ILE A 347 -13.71 12.49 -22.44
N ASP A 348 -13.60 13.71 -22.94
CA ASP A 348 -12.69 14.72 -22.42
C ASP A 348 -13.40 15.71 -21.49
N GLU A 349 -14.68 15.49 -21.19
CA GLU A 349 -15.45 16.27 -20.23
C GLU A 349 -15.49 15.58 -18.87
N LEU A 350 -15.48 16.39 -17.81
CA LEU A 350 -15.63 15.97 -16.42
C LEU A 350 -16.78 16.75 -15.80
N GLY A 351 -17.80 16.02 -15.34
CA GLY A 351 -18.90 16.60 -14.57
C GLY A 351 -18.41 17.03 -13.19
N VAL A 352 -18.49 18.33 -12.89
CA VAL A 352 -18.08 18.92 -11.61
C VAL A 352 -19.30 19.44 -10.85
N PRO A 353 -19.49 19.05 -9.58
CA PRO A 353 -20.52 19.59 -8.70
C PRO A 353 -20.49 21.12 -8.57
N TRP A 354 -21.67 21.74 -8.53
CA TRP A 354 -21.83 23.17 -8.19
C TRP A 354 -21.11 23.56 -6.89
N SER A 355 -21.16 22.72 -5.86
CA SER A 355 -20.49 22.97 -4.57
C SER A 355 -18.97 23.11 -4.70
N ILE A 356 -18.35 22.33 -5.58
CA ILE A 356 -16.92 22.37 -5.87
C ILE A 356 -16.58 23.55 -6.77
N ALA A 357 -17.38 23.78 -7.82
CA ALA A 357 -17.18 24.87 -8.77
C ALA A 357 -17.26 26.26 -8.12
N LEU A 358 -18.18 26.44 -7.16
CA LEU A 358 -18.31 27.67 -6.37
C LEU A 358 -17.26 27.79 -5.26
N ASN A 359 -16.52 26.72 -4.95
CA ASN A 359 -15.45 26.80 -3.96
C ASN A 359 -14.09 27.13 -4.60
N LEU A 360 -13.76 26.42 -5.68
CA LEU A 360 -12.50 26.56 -6.39
C LEU A 360 -12.50 27.80 -7.29
N THR A 361 -11.33 28.41 -7.43
CA THR A 361 -11.16 29.65 -8.20
C THR A 361 -10.04 29.55 -9.23
N TYR A 362 -10.15 30.39 -10.25
CA TYR A 362 -9.14 30.62 -11.27
C TYR A 362 -8.81 32.13 -11.32
N PRO A 363 -7.54 32.53 -11.14
CA PRO A 363 -7.13 33.92 -11.19
C PRO A 363 -7.02 34.36 -12.66
N GLU A 364 -8.02 35.10 -13.12
CA GLU A 364 -8.02 35.66 -14.47
C GLU A 364 -7.56 37.12 -14.45
N THR A 365 -6.63 37.47 -15.33
CA THR A 365 -6.15 38.85 -15.46
C THR A 365 -7.15 39.67 -16.26
N VAL A 366 -7.48 40.87 -15.77
CA VAL A 366 -8.39 41.81 -16.42
C VAL A 366 -7.69 42.39 -17.65
N THR A 367 -8.33 42.21 -18.78
CA THR A 367 -7.92 42.68 -20.11
C THR A 367 -9.11 43.39 -20.78
N PRO A 368 -8.87 44.17 -21.84
CA PRO A 368 -9.97 44.82 -22.56
C PRO A 368 -11.04 43.84 -23.07
N TYR A 369 -10.66 42.59 -23.35
CA TYR A 369 -11.56 41.57 -23.92
C TYR A 369 -12.51 40.93 -22.90
N ASN A 370 -12.12 40.87 -21.62
CA ASN A 370 -12.86 40.15 -20.58
C ASN A 370 -13.39 41.06 -19.46
N ILE A 371 -13.10 42.36 -19.48
CA ILE A 371 -13.48 43.30 -18.41
C ILE A 371 -14.99 43.31 -18.15
N GLU A 372 -15.82 43.32 -19.19
CA GLU A 372 -17.28 43.33 -19.05
C GLU A 372 -17.77 42.04 -18.38
N ARG A 373 -17.28 40.89 -18.84
CA ARG A 373 -17.60 39.57 -18.28
C ARG A 373 -17.13 39.42 -16.84
N LEU A 374 -15.92 39.89 -16.53
CA LEU A 374 -15.36 39.81 -15.17
C LEU A 374 -16.11 40.74 -14.21
N LYS A 375 -16.54 41.92 -14.69
CA LYS A 375 -17.38 42.83 -13.91
C LYS A 375 -18.71 42.18 -13.54
N GLU A 376 -19.37 41.50 -14.49
CA GLU A 376 -20.60 40.75 -14.21
C GLU A 376 -20.39 39.67 -13.12
N LEU A 377 -19.28 38.92 -13.18
CA LEU A 377 -18.95 37.90 -12.18
C LEU A 377 -18.66 38.48 -10.80
N VAL A 378 -18.03 39.67 -10.74
CA VAL A 378 -17.79 40.41 -9.50
C VAL A 378 -19.10 40.93 -8.91
N ASP A 379 -20.01 41.41 -9.76
CA ASP A 379 -21.33 41.90 -9.33
C ASP A 379 -22.21 40.77 -8.78
N TYR A 380 -22.12 39.55 -9.33
CA TYR A 380 -22.72 38.35 -8.72
C TYR A 380 -22.08 37.95 -7.40
N GLY A 381 -20.81 38.32 -7.20
CA GLY A 381 -20.06 38.06 -5.97
C GLY A 381 -19.82 36.58 -5.67
N PRO A 382 -19.53 36.23 -4.40
CA PRO A 382 -19.17 34.87 -3.99
C PRO A 382 -20.37 33.93 -3.85
N HIS A 383 -21.59 34.48 -3.83
CA HIS A 383 -22.84 33.74 -3.74
C HIS A 383 -23.75 34.11 -4.92
N PRO A 384 -23.43 33.62 -6.13
CA PRO A 384 -24.16 33.98 -7.34
C PRO A 384 -25.58 33.39 -7.36
N PRO A 385 -26.48 33.93 -8.22
CA PRO A 385 -27.79 33.35 -8.47
C PRO A 385 -27.71 31.87 -8.91
N PRO A 386 -28.75 31.04 -8.65
CA PRO A 386 -28.75 29.65 -9.07
C PRO A 386 -28.50 29.49 -10.58
N GLY A 387 -27.57 28.59 -10.94
CA GLY A 387 -27.19 28.35 -12.34
C GLY A 387 -26.17 29.35 -12.91
N LYS A 388 -25.68 30.30 -12.12
CA LYS A 388 -24.62 31.25 -12.51
C LYS A 388 -23.40 31.09 -11.60
N THR A 389 -22.24 31.48 -12.14
CA THR A 389 -20.98 31.53 -11.42
C THR A 389 -20.64 32.99 -11.08
N GLY A 390 -19.70 33.20 -10.16
CA GLY A 390 -19.34 34.53 -9.67
C GLY A 390 -17.84 34.62 -9.38
N ALA A 391 -17.44 35.49 -8.47
CA ALA A 391 -16.05 35.66 -8.05
C ALA A 391 -15.91 35.77 -6.53
N LYS A 392 -14.73 35.39 -6.01
CA LYS A 392 -14.45 35.48 -4.57
C LYS A 392 -13.55 36.65 -4.20
N TYR A 393 -12.54 36.91 -5.02
CA TYR A 393 -11.52 37.90 -4.68
C TYR A 393 -11.14 38.76 -5.87
N ILE A 394 -10.78 40.00 -5.57
CA ILE A 394 -10.10 40.92 -6.48
C ILE A 394 -8.69 41.13 -5.92
N ILE A 395 -7.68 40.97 -6.77
CA ILE A 395 -6.28 41.25 -6.44
C ILE A 395 -5.88 42.45 -7.29
N ARG A 396 -5.52 43.54 -6.61
CA ARG A 396 -5.02 44.77 -7.22
C ARG A 396 -3.54 44.64 -7.57
N ASP A 397 -3.03 45.63 -8.31
CA ASP A 397 -1.62 45.67 -8.72
C ASP A 397 -0.64 45.83 -7.54
N ASP A 398 -1.09 46.43 -6.44
CA ASP A 398 -0.36 46.53 -5.18
C ASP A 398 -0.25 45.19 -4.43
N GLY A 399 -0.93 44.14 -4.92
CA GLY A 399 -1.00 42.82 -4.29
C GLY A 399 -2.04 42.71 -3.18
N GLN A 400 -2.81 43.77 -2.89
CA GLN A 400 -3.90 43.71 -1.92
C GLN A 400 -5.00 42.80 -2.45
N ARG A 401 -5.33 41.78 -1.67
CA ARG A 401 -6.43 40.85 -1.94
C ARG A 401 -7.68 41.30 -1.21
N LEU A 402 -8.69 41.71 -1.97
CA LEU A 402 -10.00 42.12 -1.49
C LEU A 402 -10.97 40.94 -1.53
N ASP A 403 -11.66 40.68 -0.42
CA ASP A 403 -12.65 39.61 -0.30
C ASP A 403 -14.05 40.14 -0.56
N LEU A 404 -14.70 39.64 -1.61
CA LEU A 404 -16.02 40.10 -2.05
C LEU A 404 -17.13 39.74 -1.05
N ARG A 405 -16.89 38.86 -0.07
CA ARG A 405 -17.88 38.57 0.98
C ARG A 405 -18.13 39.75 1.92
N TYR A 406 -17.10 40.59 2.12
CA TYR A 406 -17.13 41.69 3.08
C TYR A 406 -17.22 43.07 2.41
N LEU A 407 -16.98 43.13 1.10
CA LEU A 407 -17.14 44.35 0.31
C LEU A 407 -18.61 44.59 0.00
N LYS A 408 -19.21 45.60 0.65
CA LYS A 408 -20.61 46.01 0.42
C LYS A 408 -20.75 47.24 -0.46
N LYS A 409 -19.67 47.99 -0.71
CA LYS A 409 -19.69 49.25 -1.46
C LYS A 409 -19.44 48.98 -2.94
N SER A 410 -20.36 49.43 -3.79
CA SER A 410 -20.24 49.29 -5.26
C SER A 410 -19.03 50.05 -5.85
N SER A 411 -18.47 51.03 -5.13
CA SER A 411 -17.23 51.71 -5.53
C SER A 411 -16.03 50.76 -5.59
N ASP A 412 -16.00 49.76 -4.70
CA ASP A 412 -14.85 48.87 -4.54
C ASP A 412 -14.89 47.69 -5.54
N HIS A 413 -15.97 47.57 -6.31
CA HIS A 413 -16.12 46.62 -7.42
C HIS A 413 -15.50 47.12 -8.73
N HIS A 414 -14.97 48.34 -8.74
CA HIS A 414 -14.31 48.88 -9.93
C HIS A 414 -13.10 48.01 -10.31
N LEU A 415 -13.06 47.57 -11.56
CA LEU A 415 -11.98 46.78 -12.13
C LEU A 415 -11.15 47.65 -13.07
N GLU A 416 -9.83 47.63 -12.89
CA GLU A 416 -8.86 48.26 -13.77
C GLU A 416 -8.10 47.20 -14.59
N LEU A 417 -7.53 47.63 -15.71
CA LEU A 417 -6.68 46.76 -16.54
C LEU A 417 -5.42 46.37 -15.76
N GLY A 418 -5.10 45.08 -15.71
CA GLY A 418 -3.96 44.55 -14.94
C GLY A 418 -4.35 43.84 -13.65
N TYR A 419 -5.51 44.19 -13.06
CA TYR A 419 -6.02 43.52 -11.87
C TYR A 419 -6.27 42.03 -12.14
N LYS A 420 -6.32 41.21 -11.09
CA LYS A 420 -6.70 39.79 -11.20
C LYS A 420 -7.98 39.52 -10.43
N VAL A 421 -8.92 38.84 -11.08
CA VAL A 421 -10.16 38.40 -10.46
C VAL A 421 -10.08 36.89 -10.25
N GLU A 422 -10.17 36.45 -9.01
CA GLU A 422 -10.33 35.03 -8.68
C GLU A 422 -11.80 34.63 -8.86
N ARG A 423 -12.16 34.32 -10.10
CA ARG A 423 -13.51 33.85 -10.45
C ARG A 423 -13.69 32.38 -10.09
N HIS A 424 -14.94 31.97 -9.89
CA HIS A 424 -15.31 30.55 -9.80
C HIS A 424 -15.00 29.81 -11.12
N LEU A 425 -14.96 28.48 -11.03
CA LEU A 425 -14.84 27.63 -12.21
C LEU A 425 -16.06 27.80 -13.13
N ILE A 426 -15.83 27.74 -14.44
CA ILE A 426 -16.89 27.80 -15.46
C ILE A 426 -16.80 26.60 -16.40
N ASP A 427 -17.87 26.34 -17.16
CA ASP A 427 -17.86 25.31 -18.20
C ASP A 427 -16.75 25.57 -19.24
N GLY A 428 -16.04 24.51 -19.60
CA GLY A 428 -14.91 24.56 -20.54
C GLY A 428 -13.56 24.94 -19.93
N ASP A 429 -13.48 25.23 -18.63
CA ASP A 429 -12.19 25.33 -17.94
C ASP A 429 -11.47 23.96 -17.93
N PHE A 430 -10.14 23.96 -17.96
CA PHE A 430 -9.36 22.72 -17.96
C PHE A 430 -8.90 22.36 -16.55
N VAL A 431 -8.97 21.07 -16.22
CA VAL A 431 -8.50 20.53 -14.95
C VAL A 431 -7.69 19.27 -15.16
N LEU A 432 -6.78 19.00 -14.24
CA LEU A 432 -6.12 17.71 -14.12
C LEU A 432 -6.94 16.81 -13.22
N PHE A 433 -7.18 15.59 -13.66
CA PHE A 433 -7.92 14.59 -12.90
C PHE A 433 -7.05 13.36 -12.67
N ASN A 434 -7.06 12.82 -11.46
CA ASN A 434 -6.25 11.66 -11.11
C ASN A 434 -6.96 10.63 -10.23
N ARG A 435 -6.57 9.37 -10.43
CA ARG A 435 -6.85 8.27 -9.50
C ARG A 435 -5.57 7.81 -8.84
N GLN A 436 -5.64 7.61 -7.52
CA GLN A 436 -4.54 7.05 -6.73
C GLN A 436 -4.76 5.54 -6.54
N PRO A 437 -3.71 4.70 -6.63
CA PRO A 437 -2.32 5.03 -6.94
C PRO A 437 -2.09 5.36 -8.42
N SER A 438 -1.30 6.39 -8.71
CA SER A 438 -0.97 6.80 -10.09
C SER A 438 0.28 6.06 -10.58
N LEU A 439 0.09 4.98 -11.35
CA LEU A 439 1.17 4.08 -11.78
C LEU A 439 1.70 4.38 -13.19
N HIS A 440 0.90 5.05 -14.02
CA HIS A 440 1.27 5.36 -15.41
C HIS A 440 0.85 6.79 -15.78
N LYS A 441 1.36 7.31 -16.90
CA LYS A 441 1.08 8.68 -17.37
C LYS A 441 -0.42 8.98 -17.41
N MET A 442 -1.21 8.08 -18.00
CA MET A 442 -2.66 8.23 -18.14
C MET A 442 -3.46 8.12 -16.83
N SER A 443 -2.81 7.86 -15.68
CA SER A 443 -3.47 7.97 -14.38
C SER A 443 -3.69 9.43 -13.97
N ILE A 444 -3.10 10.39 -14.71
CA ILE A 444 -3.31 11.83 -14.60
C ILE A 444 -3.56 12.39 -16.00
N MET A 445 -4.77 12.84 -16.30
CA MET A 445 -5.10 13.44 -17.60
C MET A 445 -5.88 14.74 -17.45
N GLY A 446 -5.82 15.57 -18.49
CA GLY A 446 -6.57 16.81 -18.61
C GLY A 446 -8.01 16.57 -19.09
N HIS A 447 -8.96 17.23 -18.44
CA HIS A 447 -10.38 17.24 -18.80
C HIS A 447 -10.93 18.67 -18.86
N ARG A 448 -12.00 18.87 -19.61
CA ARG A 448 -12.83 20.06 -19.64
C ARG A 448 -13.94 19.95 -18.62
N ILE A 449 -14.16 20.99 -17.83
CA ILE A 449 -15.21 21.00 -16.82
C ILE A 449 -16.58 21.17 -17.49
N ARG A 450 -17.55 20.42 -16.99
CA ARG A 450 -18.97 20.68 -17.17
C ARG A 450 -19.65 20.70 -15.81
N ILE A 451 -20.21 21.82 -15.41
CA ILE A 451 -20.81 22.01 -14.09
C ILE A 451 -22.17 21.32 -14.08
N MET A 452 -22.38 20.48 -13.08
CA MET A 452 -23.57 19.65 -12.97
C MET A 452 -24.15 19.67 -11.53
N PRO A 453 -25.45 19.40 -11.38
CA PRO A 453 -26.05 19.21 -10.07
C PRO A 453 -25.48 17.99 -9.35
N TYR A 454 -25.86 17.82 -8.07
CA TYR A 454 -25.39 16.76 -7.16
C TYR A 454 -23.91 16.92 -6.76
N SER A 455 -23.36 15.93 -6.05
CA SER A 455 -22.10 16.05 -5.29
C SER A 455 -20.97 15.13 -5.76
N THR A 456 -21.16 14.39 -6.85
CA THR A 456 -20.19 13.42 -7.39
C THR A 456 -19.50 13.96 -8.63
N PHE A 457 -18.26 13.53 -8.87
CA PHE A 457 -17.62 13.72 -10.16
C PHE A 457 -18.24 12.76 -11.18
N ARG A 458 -18.46 13.24 -12.40
CA ARG A 458 -19.00 12.40 -13.48
C ARG A 458 -17.99 12.25 -14.59
N LEU A 459 -17.74 11.03 -15.01
CA LEU A 459 -16.84 10.76 -16.13
C LEU A 459 -17.47 9.80 -17.14
N ASN A 460 -16.99 9.91 -18.36
CA ASN A 460 -17.34 9.01 -19.44
C ASN A 460 -16.77 7.59 -19.20
N LEU A 461 -17.56 6.57 -19.53
CA LEU A 461 -17.21 5.16 -19.28
C LEU A 461 -15.95 4.70 -20.03
N SER A 462 -15.65 5.22 -21.22
CA SER A 462 -14.45 4.84 -21.97
C SER A 462 -13.13 5.27 -21.30
N VAL A 463 -13.20 6.21 -20.34
CA VAL A 463 -12.04 6.74 -19.62
C VAL A 463 -11.80 6.00 -18.30
N THR A 464 -12.68 5.09 -17.91
CA THR A 464 -12.51 4.24 -16.71
C THR A 464 -11.28 3.32 -16.82
N SER A 465 -11.03 2.79 -18.02
CA SER A 465 -9.93 1.86 -18.31
C SER A 465 -8.53 2.45 -17.99
N PRO A 466 -8.15 3.64 -18.48
CA PRO A 466 -6.87 4.25 -18.10
C PRO A 466 -6.82 4.64 -16.62
N TYR A 467 -7.92 5.03 -15.97
CA TYR A 467 -7.86 5.28 -14.53
C TYR A 467 -7.86 4.00 -13.68
N ASN A 468 -8.11 2.85 -14.31
CA ASN A 468 -8.41 1.58 -13.63
C ASN A 468 -9.50 1.78 -12.55
N ALA A 469 -10.49 2.60 -12.88
CA ALA A 469 -11.54 3.05 -11.97
C ALA A 469 -12.82 2.25 -12.19
N ASP A 470 -13.55 2.03 -11.11
CA ASP A 470 -14.92 1.55 -11.11
C ASP A 470 -15.81 2.54 -10.35
N PHE A 471 -17.08 2.17 -10.13
CA PHE A 471 -18.09 3.06 -9.56
C PHE A 471 -18.71 2.48 -8.29
N ASP A 472 -17.94 1.71 -7.51
CA ASP A 472 -18.39 1.05 -6.28
C ASP A 472 -18.18 1.89 -5.00
N GLY A 473 -17.65 3.12 -5.16
CA GLY A 473 -17.24 4.00 -4.06
C GLY A 473 -15.90 4.71 -4.30
N ASP A 474 -15.25 4.44 -5.42
CA ASP A 474 -14.02 5.08 -5.86
C ASP A 474 -14.06 6.62 -5.76
N GLU A 475 -12.97 7.20 -5.25
CA GLU A 475 -12.76 8.64 -5.18
C GLU A 475 -11.57 9.06 -6.03
N MET A 476 -11.71 10.19 -6.72
CA MET A 476 -10.65 10.77 -7.56
C MET A 476 -10.39 12.22 -7.19
N ASN A 477 -9.17 12.70 -7.41
CA ASN A 477 -8.83 14.09 -7.13
C ASN A 477 -8.77 14.91 -8.42
N MET A 478 -9.16 16.17 -8.29
CA MET A 478 -9.15 17.17 -9.33
C MET A 478 -8.21 18.31 -8.90
N HIS A 479 -7.37 18.78 -9.81
CA HIS A 479 -6.45 19.89 -9.60
C HIS A 479 -6.68 20.98 -10.66
N VAL A 480 -6.83 22.22 -10.22
CA VAL A 480 -7.10 23.36 -11.11
C VAL A 480 -5.79 24.09 -11.45
N PRO A 481 -5.36 24.12 -12.73
CA PRO A 481 -4.19 24.89 -13.14
C PRO A 481 -4.45 26.39 -12.95
N GLN A 482 -3.53 27.07 -12.27
CA GLN A 482 -3.70 28.48 -11.88
C GLN A 482 -3.07 29.48 -12.86
N SER A 483 -2.15 29.04 -13.72
CA SER A 483 -1.47 29.91 -14.69
C SER A 483 -1.88 29.60 -16.13
N PHE A 484 -1.81 30.59 -17.01
CA PHE A 484 -2.06 30.39 -18.44
C PHE A 484 -1.07 29.41 -19.08
N GLU A 485 0.20 29.44 -18.67
CA GLU A 485 1.23 28.51 -19.14
C GLU A 485 0.90 27.06 -18.76
N THR A 486 0.55 26.81 -17.49
CA THR A 486 0.11 25.48 -17.04
C THR A 486 -1.19 25.03 -17.71
N ARG A 487 -2.10 25.96 -18.01
CA ARG A 487 -3.35 25.63 -18.72
C ARG A 487 -3.06 25.20 -20.16
N ALA A 488 -2.13 25.86 -20.84
CA ALA A 488 -1.66 25.49 -22.17
C ALA A 488 -0.93 24.13 -22.14
N GLU A 489 -0.11 23.85 -21.13
CA GLU A 489 0.55 22.55 -20.95
C GLU A 489 -0.47 21.40 -20.83
N VAL A 490 -1.53 21.59 -20.02
CA VAL A 490 -2.60 20.60 -19.87
C VAL A 490 -3.31 20.37 -21.21
N LEU A 491 -3.72 21.45 -21.89
CA LEU A 491 -4.38 21.41 -23.19
C LEU A 491 -3.53 20.70 -24.24
N GLU A 492 -2.24 21.01 -24.27
CA GLU A 492 -1.37 20.57 -25.35
C GLU A 492 -0.79 19.16 -25.15
N LEU A 493 -0.50 18.75 -23.91
CA LEU A 493 0.25 17.52 -23.63
C LEU A 493 -0.55 16.43 -22.91
N MET A 494 -1.53 16.83 -22.10
CA MET A 494 -2.15 15.95 -21.10
C MET A 494 -3.64 15.67 -21.34
N MET A 495 -4.29 16.38 -22.25
CA MET A 495 -5.71 16.19 -22.56
C MET A 495 -6.03 14.73 -22.94
N VAL A 496 -7.17 14.24 -22.45
CA VAL A 496 -7.67 12.87 -22.69
C VAL A 496 -7.57 12.42 -24.16
N PRO A 497 -8.01 13.21 -25.18
CA PRO A 497 -7.92 12.80 -26.58
C PRO A 497 -6.49 12.48 -27.04
N LYS A 498 -5.50 13.23 -26.55
CA LYS A 498 -4.08 13.03 -26.87
C LYS A 498 -3.47 11.83 -26.15
N CYS A 499 -4.13 11.35 -25.11
CA CYS A 499 -3.73 10.19 -24.31
C CYS A 499 -4.49 8.90 -24.67
N ILE A 500 -5.31 8.88 -25.73
CA ILE A 500 -6.05 7.68 -26.17
C ILE A 500 -5.10 6.52 -26.48
N VAL A 501 -4.01 6.79 -27.21
CA VAL A 501 -2.97 5.82 -27.57
C VAL A 501 -1.79 5.92 -26.61
N SER A 502 -1.38 4.79 -26.03
CA SER A 502 -0.25 4.75 -25.10
C SER A 502 1.04 4.32 -25.79
N PRO A 503 2.17 5.01 -25.51
CA PRO A 503 3.49 4.60 -26.00
C PRO A 503 4.03 3.33 -25.33
N GLN A 504 3.38 2.83 -24.27
CA GLN A 504 3.82 1.60 -23.59
C GLN A 504 3.70 0.36 -24.48
N ALA A 505 2.61 0.29 -25.25
CA ALA A 505 2.29 -0.87 -26.08
C ALA A 505 1.87 -0.49 -27.51
N ASN A 506 2.07 0.78 -27.90
CA ASN A 506 1.69 1.36 -29.19
C ASN A 506 0.26 1.00 -29.60
N ARG A 507 -0.67 1.14 -28.64
CA ARG A 507 -2.08 0.77 -28.81
C ARG A 507 -3.00 1.65 -27.97
N PRO A 508 -4.29 1.75 -28.35
CA PRO A 508 -5.26 2.49 -27.56
C PRO A 508 -5.40 1.89 -26.16
N VAL A 509 -5.45 2.73 -25.14
CA VAL A 509 -5.82 2.36 -23.76
C VAL A 509 -7.30 2.64 -23.51
N MET A 510 -7.90 3.54 -24.29
CA MET A 510 -9.32 3.85 -24.26
C MET A 510 -10.03 3.15 -25.43
N GLY A 511 -11.24 2.68 -25.17
CA GLY A 511 -12.10 2.03 -26.17
C GLY A 511 -13.53 1.95 -25.67
N ILE A 512 -14.42 1.40 -26.49
CA ILE A 512 -15.82 1.20 -26.09
C ILE A 512 -15.89 -0.02 -25.14
N VAL A 513 -16.55 0.15 -24.00
CA VAL A 513 -16.63 -0.83 -22.92
C VAL A 513 -18.09 -1.04 -22.46
N GLN A 514 -18.31 -2.09 -21.67
CA GLN A 514 -19.58 -2.39 -20.98
C GLN A 514 -20.82 -2.35 -21.90
N ASP A 515 -21.88 -1.66 -21.49
CA ASP A 515 -23.18 -1.63 -22.16
C ASP A 515 -23.10 -1.15 -23.59
N THR A 516 -22.29 -0.12 -23.85
CA THR A 516 -22.11 0.38 -25.21
C THR A 516 -21.46 -0.68 -26.09
N LEU A 517 -20.48 -1.44 -25.59
CA LEU A 517 -19.83 -2.51 -26.37
C LEU A 517 -20.82 -3.64 -26.69
N LEU A 518 -21.65 -4.01 -25.72
CA LEU A 518 -22.72 -4.98 -25.89
C LEU A 518 -23.76 -4.50 -26.91
N GLY A 519 -24.20 -3.25 -26.76
CA GLY A 519 -25.12 -2.59 -27.68
C GLY A 519 -24.56 -2.54 -29.10
N CYS A 520 -23.27 -2.22 -29.27
CA CYS A 520 -22.57 -2.22 -30.56
C CYS A 520 -22.63 -3.59 -31.22
N ARG A 521 -22.42 -4.67 -30.46
CA ARG A 521 -22.54 -6.04 -31.00
C ARG A 521 -23.97 -6.34 -31.45
N LYS A 522 -24.98 -6.03 -30.62
CA LYS A 522 -26.39 -6.33 -30.92
C LYS A 522 -26.88 -5.51 -32.11
N ILE A 523 -26.68 -4.20 -32.11
CA ILE A 523 -27.16 -3.29 -33.16
C ILE A 523 -26.52 -3.61 -34.52
N THR A 524 -25.28 -4.11 -34.55
CA THR A 524 -24.56 -4.41 -35.81
C THR A 524 -24.86 -5.78 -36.40
N LYS A 525 -25.71 -6.61 -35.78
CA LYS A 525 -26.12 -7.88 -36.38
C LYS A 525 -26.99 -7.65 -37.63
N ARG A 526 -26.98 -8.59 -38.57
CA ARG A 526 -27.78 -8.51 -39.82
C ARG A 526 -29.28 -8.52 -39.61
N ASP A 527 -29.74 -9.22 -38.58
CA ASP A 527 -31.15 -9.37 -38.20
C ASP A 527 -31.73 -8.11 -37.52
N THR A 528 -30.88 -7.14 -37.20
CA THR A 528 -31.30 -5.94 -36.47
C THR A 528 -31.71 -4.82 -37.42
N PHE A 529 -33.02 -4.59 -37.49
CA PHE A 529 -33.63 -3.49 -38.23
C PHE A 529 -34.16 -2.42 -37.27
N ILE A 530 -34.03 -1.16 -37.68
CA ILE A 530 -34.46 0.01 -36.93
C ILE A 530 -35.59 0.69 -37.72
N GLU A 531 -36.71 0.92 -37.05
CA GLU A 531 -37.86 1.62 -37.61
C GLU A 531 -37.59 3.13 -37.72
N LYS A 532 -38.38 3.80 -38.56
CA LYS A 532 -38.14 5.20 -38.95
C LYS A 532 -38.10 6.15 -37.75
N ASP A 533 -39.04 5.99 -36.83
CA ASP A 533 -39.18 6.79 -35.60
C ASP A 533 -37.98 6.63 -34.67
N VAL A 534 -37.58 5.38 -34.38
CA VAL A 534 -36.42 5.09 -33.53
C VAL A 534 -35.13 5.57 -34.18
N PHE A 535 -34.99 5.40 -35.50
CA PHE A 535 -33.83 5.86 -36.25
C PHE A 535 -33.72 7.39 -36.22
N MET A 536 -34.82 8.11 -36.46
CA MET A 536 -34.85 9.57 -36.38
C MET A 536 -34.50 10.08 -34.97
N ASN A 537 -35.06 9.47 -33.93
CA ASN A 537 -34.71 9.83 -32.54
C ASN A 537 -33.24 9.54 -32.23
N THR A 538 -32.68 8.46 -32.78
CA THR A 538 -31.26 8.14 -32.65
C THR A 538 -30.41 9.22 -33.30
N LEU A 539 -30.75 9.67 -34.52
CA LEU A 539 -30.03 10.75 -35.21
C LEU A 539 -30.02 12.08 -34.44
N MET A 540 -31.03 12.37 -33.62
CA MET A 540 -31.07 13.59 -32.79
C MET A 540 -29.95 13.65 -31.74
N TRP A 541 -29.35 12.51 -31.38
CA TRP A 541 -28.20 12.46 -30.47
C TRP A 541 -26.86 12.73 -31.15
N TRP A 542 -26.83 12.80 -32.48
CA TRP A 542 -25.60 13.04 -33.22
C TRP A 542 -25.35 14.54 -33.39
N GLU A 543 -24.27 15.03 -32.76
CA GLU A 543 -23.91 16.46 -32.75
C GLU A 543 -23.64 17.02 -34.17
N ASP A 544 -23.02 16.21 -35.05
CA ASP A 544 -22.64 16.61 -36.40
C ASP A 544 -23.70 16.25 -37.47
N PHE A 545 -24.98 16.09 -37.09
CA PHE A 545 -26.04 15.73 -38.04
C PHE A 545 -26.27 16.83 -39.09
N ASP A 546 -26.11 16.50 -40.37
CA ASP A 546 -26.22 17.42 -41.51
C ASP A 546 -27.66 17.66 -42.01
N GLY A 547 -28.65 17.15 -41.28
CA GLY A 547 -30.07 17.22 -41.65
C GLY A 547 -30.48 16.19 -42.72
N LYS A 548 -29.56 15.38 -43.25
CA LYS A 548 -29.85 14.43 -44.33
C LYS A 548 -30.01 13.02 -43.78
N VAL A 549 -31.24 12.54 -43.79
CA VAL A 549 -31.53 11.15 -43.41
C VAL A 549 -31.08 10.21 -44.53
N PRO A 550 -30.21 9.21 -44.26
CA PRO A 550 -29.79 8.25 -45.28
C PRO A 550 -30.98 7.41 -45.77
N ALA A 551 -30.91 6.96 -47.03
CA ALA A 551 -31.94 6.08 -47.58
C ALA A 551 -31.99 4.75 -46.78
N PRO A 552 -33.20 4.24 -46.46
CA PRO A 552 -33.35 2.97 -45.74
C PRO A 552 -32.78 1.82 -46.59
N ALA A 553 -32.18 0.83 -45.92
CA ALA A 553 -31.66 -0.35 -46.60
C ALA A 553 -32.78 -1.20 -47.24
N ILE A 554 -33.97 -1.20 -46.65
CA ILE A 554 -35.17 -1.86 -47.17
C ILE A 554 -36.23 -0.77 -47.39
N LEU A 555 -36.75 -0.66 -48.61
CA LEU A 555 -37.81 0.32 -48.95
C LEU A 555 -39.22 -0.27 -48.85
N LYS A 556 -39.39 -1.56 -49.16
CA LYS A 556 -40.69 -2.28 -49.15
C LYS A 556 -40.56 -3.57 -48.31
N PRO A 557 -41.61 -3.99 -47.57
CA PRO A 557 -42.96 -3.42 -47.50
C PRO A 557 -43.05 -2.12 -46.67
N ARG A 558 -42.08 -1.86 -45.80
CA ARG A 558 -41.95 -0.62 -45.02
C ARG A 558 -40.48 -0.18 -44.97
N PRO A 559 -40.19 1.12 -44.78
CA PRO A 559 -38.83 1.63 -44.72
C PRO A 559 -38.12 1.17 -43.45
N LEU A 560 -37.04 0.41 -43.59
CA LEU A 560 -36.22 -0.09 -42.47
C LEU A 560 -34.75 0.24 -42.69
N TRP A 561 -34.12 0.72 -41.62
CA TRP A 561 -32.67 0.94 -41.56
C TRP A 561 -31.99 -0.22 -40.88
N THR A 562 -30.71 -0.43 -41.18
CA THR A 562 -29.88 -1.39 -40.45
C THR A 562 -29.06 -0.66 -39.40
N GLY A 563 -28.72 -1.33 -38.30
CA GLY A 563 -27.82 -0.74 -37.32
C GLY A 563 -26.42 -0.42 -37.86
N LYS A 564 -25.98 -1.11 -38.91
CA LYS A 564 -24.73 -0.80 -39.63
C LYS A 564 -24.77 0.58 -40.29
N GLN A 565 -25.94 1.01 -40.78
CA GLN A 565 -26.10 2.35 -41.35
C GLN A 565 -25.90 3.46 -40.30
N VAL A 566 -26.18 3.20 -39.02
CA VAL A 566 -25.89 4.16 -37.94
C VAL A 566 -24.37 4.40 -37.83
N PHE A 567 -23.56 3.35 -37.85
CA PHE A 567 -22.09 3.47 -37.79
C PHE A 567 -21.49 4.14 -39.02
N ASN A 568 -22.09 3.98 -40.20
CA ASN A 568 -21.65 4.65 -41.43
C ASN A 568 -21.74 6.18 -41.36
N LEU A 569 -22.53 6.71 -40.42
CA LEU A 569 -22.65 8.15 -40.20
C LEU A 569 -21.55 8.67 -39.25
N ILE A 570 -21.15 7.87 -38.27
CA ILE A 570 -20.20 8.28 -37.22
C ILE A 570 -18.75 8.10 -37.67
N ILE A 571 -18.48 7.09 -38.50
CA ILE A 571 -17.11 6.77 -38.93
C ILE A 571 -16.64 7.80 -39.97
N PRO A 572 -15.45 8.41 -39.80
CA PRO A 572 -14.91 9.35 -40.78
C PRO A 572 -14.73 8.72 -42.17
N LYS A 573 -15.04 9.47 -43.23
CA LYS A 573 -15.05 8.99 -44.63
C LYS A 573 -13.67 8.56 -45.15
N GLN A 574 -12.59 8.95 -44.50
CA GLN A 574 -11.21 8.62 -44.91
C GLN A 574 -10.81 7.19 -44.51
N ILE A 575 -11.49 6.61 -43.51
CA ILE A 575 -11.06 5.38 -42.85
C ILE A 575 -11.32 4.16 -43.73
N ASN A 576 -10.30 3.31 -43.83
CA ASN A 576 -10.43 1.95 -44.37
C ASN A 576 -9.91 0.95 -43.34
N LEU A 577 -10.68 -0.11 -43.09
CA LEU A 577 -10.30 -1.13 -42.11
C LEU A 577 -10.77 -2.51 -42.57
N PHE A 578 -9.89 -3.50 -42.40
CA PHE A 578 -10.20 -4.90 -42.66
C PHE A 578 -9.73 -5.77 -41.50
N ARG A 579 -10.66 -6.48 -40.85
CA ARG A 579 -10.36 -7.42 -39.76
C ARG A 579 -11.31 -8.59 -39.74
N TYR A 580 -10.91 -9.65 -39.05
CA TYR A 580 -11.77 -10.80 -38.75
C TYR A 580 -12.25 -10.74 -37.29
N SER A 581 -13.51 -11.13 -37.05
CA SER A 581 -14.06 -11.30 -35.70
C SER A 581 -13.44 -12.51 -35.00
N ALA A 582 -13.60 -12.57 -33.67
CA ALA A 582 -13.02 -13.64 -32.86
C ALA A 582 -13.55 -15.05 -33.17
N TRP A 583 -14.73 -15.15 -33.79
CA TRP A 583 -15.40 -16.40 -34.14
C TRP A 583 -15.43 -16.62 -35.67
N HIS A 584 -14.55 -15.93 -36.40
CA HIS A 584 -14.32 -16.25 -37.81
C HIS A 584 -13.76 -17.67 -37.92
N SER A 585 -14.44 -18.50 -38.70
CA SER A 585 -13.97 -19.86 -38.99
C SER A 585 -12.95 -19.81 -40.12
N ASP A 586 -11.87 -20.58 -40.00
CA ASP A 586 -10.87 -20.70 -41.07
C ASP A 586 -11.45 -21.27 -42.38
N GLN A 587 -12.62 -21.92 -42.30
CA GLN A 587 -13.35 -22.44 -43.47
C GLN A 587 -14.14 -21.35 -44.21
N GLU A 588 -14.43 -20.21 -43.56
CA GLU A 588 -15.13 -19.09 -44.19
C GLU A 588 -14.16 -18.28 -45.06
N THR A 589 -14.00 -18.69 -46.32
CA THR A 589 -13.15 -18.00 -47.30
C THR A 589 -13.99 -17.22 -48.30
N GLY A 590 -13.53 -16.02 -48.69
CA GLY A 590 -14.17 -15.18 -49.71
C GLY A 590 -14.61 -13.80 -49.23
N TYR A 591 -15.27 -13.06 -50.12
CA TYR A 591 -15.71 -11.69 -49.89
C TYR A 591 -17.04 -11.56 -49.13
N ILE A 592 -17.81 -12.65 -49.02
CA ILE A 592 -19.09 -12.71 -48.33
C ILE A 592 -19.01 -13.83 -47.28
N THR A 593 -18.99 -13.47 -46.01
CA THR A 593 -18.98 -14.45 -44.91
C THR A 593 -20.40 -14.79 -44.47
N PRO A 594 -20.82 -16.07 -44.44
CA PRO A 594 -22.14 -16.47 -43.94
C PRO A 594 -22.40 -16.00 -42.51
N GLY A 595 -21.46 -16.17 -41.59
CA GLY A 595 -21.59 -15.85 -40.16
C GLY A 595 -21.45 -14.37 -39.79
N ASP A 596 -21.38 -13.45 -40.76
CA ASP A 596 -21.16 -12.02 -40.53
C ASP A 596 -19.92 -11.74 -39.63
N THR A 597 -18.77 -12.37 -39.96
CA THR A 597 -17.53 -12.40 -39.14
C THR A 597 -16.37 -11.45 -39.57
N GLN A 598 -16.07 -11.26 -40.85
CA GLN A 598 -15.13 -10.26 -41.43
C GLN A 598 -15.60 -8.76 -41.39
N VAL A 599 -15.03 -7.92 -40.52
CA VAL A 599 -15.30 -6.47 -40.48
C VAL A 599 -14.58 -5.74 -41.62
N ARG A 600 -15.34 -5.10 -42.52
CA ARG A 600 -14.80 -4.32 -43.65
C ARG A 600 -15.44 -2.94 -43.74
N ILE A 601 -14.60 -1.91 -43.56
CA ILE A 601 -14.95 -0.50 -43.64
C ILE A 601 -14.20 0.07 -44.85
N GLU A 602 -14.94 0.66 -45.79
CA GLU A 602 -14.37 1.30 -46.98
C GLU A 602 -14.92 2.71 -47.10
N ARG A 603 -14.02 3.70 -47.15
CA ARG A 603 -14.38 5.13 -47.24
C ARG A 603 -15.40 5.55 -46.17
N GLY A 604 -15.21 5.09 -44.94
CA GLY A 604 -16.12 5.32 -43.80
C GLY A 604 -17.46 4.58 -43.85
N ALA A 605 -17.77 3.86 -44.92
CA ALA A 605 -18.95 3.01 -45.00
C ALA A 605 -18.60 1.57 -44.61
N SER A 606 -19.15 1.10 -43.49
CA SER A 606 -19.17 -0.31 -43.13
C SER A 606 -20.10 -1.07 -44.08
N ARG A 607 -19.55 -2.08 -44.75
CA ARG A 607 -20.30 -2.98 -45.62
C ARG A 607 -20.58 -4.32 -44.94
N TRP A 608 -19.74 -4.76 -44.00
CA TRP A 608 -19.82 -6.10 -43.41
C TRP A 608 -19.40 -6.15 -41.92
N ASN A 609 -20.17 -6.94 -41.15
CA ASN A 609 -19.88 -7.67 -39.90
C ASN A 609 -19.82 -6.97 -38.52
N SER A 610 -20.07 -7.80 -37.49
CA SER A 610 -20.37 -7.42 -36.09
C SER A 610 -19.17 -6.78 -35.36
N LEU A 611 -19.37 -5.56 -34.87
CA LEU A 611 -18.32 -4.75 -34.23
C LEU A 611 -18.21 -5.09 -32.73
N GLN A 612 -17.48 -6.15 -32.36
CA GLN A 612 -17.14 -6.40 -30.95
C GLN A 612 -15.68 -6.02 -30.63
N LYS A 613 -14.69 -6.87 -30.96
CA LYS A 613 -13.28 -6.57 -30.63
C LYS A 613 -12.69 -5.38 -31.40
N THR A 614 -13.29 -5.00 -32.52
CA THR A 614 -12.81 -3.92 -33.39
C THR A 614 -12.92 -2.53 -32.76
N LEU A 615 -13.81 -2.36 -31.77
CA LEU A 615 -14.03 -1.10 -31.04
C LEU A 615 -13.28 -1.02 -29.70
N GLY A 616 -12.52 -2.07 -29.36
CA GLY A 616 -11.74 -2.15 -28.12
C GLY A 616 -10.33 -1.60 -28.23
N THR A 617 -9.52 -1.88 -27.21
CA THR A 617 -8.14 -1.41 -27.02
C THR A 617 -7.07 -2.24 -27.78
N GLY A 618 -7.47 -2.99 -28.80
CA GLY A 618 -6.56 -3.86 -29.55
C GLY A 618 -5.68 -3.10 -30.55
N ASN A 619 -4.51 -3.63 -30.88
CA ASN A 619 -3.66 -3.05 -31.94
C ASN A 619 -4.43 -3.03 -33.26
N GLY A 620 -4.37 -1.91 -33.98
CA GLY A 620 -5.11 -1.72 -35.23
C GLY A 620 -6.64 -1.80 -35.07
N SER A 621 -7.17 -1.48 -33.88
CA SER A 621 -8.62 -1.29 -33.70
C SER A 621 -9.09 -0.06 -34.46
N LEU A 622 -10.40 0.09 -34.65
CA LEU A 622 -10.97 1.24 -35.35
C LEU A 622 -10.60 2.56 -34.65
N VAL A 623 -10.59 2.58 -33.31
CA VAL A 623 -10.14 3.74 -32.52
C VAL A 623 -8.68 4.07 -32.79
N HIS A 624 -7.81 3.05 -32.94
CA HIS A 624 -6.41 3.25 -33.26
C HIS A 624 -6.22 3.92 -34.62
N VAL A 625 -6.90 3.40 -35.66
CA VAL A 625 -6.77 3.91 -37.03
C VAL A 625 -7.33 5.33 -37.13
N ILE A 626 -8.47 5.62 -36.49
CA ILE A 626 -9.03 6.98 -36.47
C ILE A 626 -8.07 7.97 -35.82
N TRP A 627 -7.46 7.58 -34.70
CA TRP A 627 -6.53 8.45 -33.97
C TRP A 627 -5.27 8.77 -34.78
N GLU A 628 -4.72 7.79 -35.50
CA GLU A 628 -3.53 7.94 -36.34
C GLU A 628 -3.81 8.67 -37.67
N GLU A 629 -4.87 8.31 -38.40
CA GLU A 629 -5.13 8.86 -39.75
C GLU A 629 -5.80 10.23 -39.75
N VAL A 630 -6.71 10.48 -38.79
CA VAL A 630 -7.54 11.71 -38.77
C VAL A 630 -7.18 12.60 -37.58
N GLY A 631 -6.81 11.99 -36.46
CA GLY A 631 -6.28 12.69 -35.28
C GLY A 631 -7.08 12.48 -33.99
N PRO A 632 -6.57 13.03 -32.87
CA PRO A 632 -7.15 12.86 -31.54
C PRO A 632 -8.60 13.32 -31.40
N ASP A 633 -8.95 14.46 -32.01
CA ASP A 633 -10.29 15.04 -31.89
C ASP A 633 -11.37 14.22 -32.62
N ALA A 634 -10.99 13.60 -33.75
CA ALA A 634 -11.89 12.69 -34.45
C ALA A 634 -12.13 11.41 -33.64
N ALA A 635 -11.09 10.87 -33.00
CA ALA A 635 -11.22 9.72 -32.11
C ALA A 635 -12.09 10.04 -30.87
N ARG A 636 -11.94 11.24 -30.31
CA ARG A 636 -12.78 11.78 -29.23
C ARG A 636 -14.26 11.81 -29.62
N LYS A 637 -14.58 12.46 -30.74
CA LYS A 637 -15.94 12.52 -31.29
C LYS A 637 -16.51 11.12 -31.55
N PHE A 638 -15.71 10.24 -32.18
CA PHE A 638 -16.13 8.87 -32.47
C PHE A 638 -16.52 8.09 -31.22
N LEU A 639 -15.71 8.15 -30.16
CA LEU A 639 -16.00 7.47 -28.89
C LEU A 639 -17.26 8.02 -28.22
N GLY A 640 -17.42 9.34 -28.16
CA GLY A 640 -18.62 9.98 -27.57
C GLY A 640 -19.90 9.67 -28.35
N HIS A 641 -19.89 9.89 -29.68
CA HIS A 641 -21.07 9.66 -30.52
C HIS A 641 -21.51 8.20 -30.53
N THR A 642 -20.54 7.27 -30.55
CA THR A 642 -20.85 5.83 -30.49
C THR A 642 -21.60 5.50 -29.20
N GLN A 643 -21.19 6.06 -28.07
CA GLN A 643 -21.89 5.87 -26.79
C GLN A 643 -23.30 6.44 -26.82
N TRP A 644 -23.48 7.69 -27.26
CA TRP A 644 -24.80 8.32 -27.26
C TRP A 644 -25.81 7.56 -28.13
N LEU A 645 -25.43 7.25 -29.37
CA LEU A 645 -26.30 6.61 -30.35
C LEU A 645 -26.65 5.17 -29.93
N VAL A 646 -25.66 4.41 -29.49
CA VAL A 646 -25.87 3.00 -29.13
C VAL A 646 -26.59 2.88 -27.79
N ASN A 647 -26.29 3.72 -26.81
CA ASN A 647 -26.97 3.67 -25.50
C ASN A 647 -28.44 4.08 -25.64
N TYR A 648 -28.74 5.07 -26.47
CA TYR A 648 -30.14 5.42 -26.77
C TYR A 648 -30.88 4.25 -27.42
N TRP A 649 -30.28 3.59 -28.40
CA TRP A 649 -30.88 2.40 -29.02
C TRP A 649 -31.04 1.25 -28.02
N LEU A 650 -30.02 1.00 -27.19
CA LEU A 650 -30.05 -0.08 -26.19
C LEU A 650 -31.11 0.15 -25.12
N LEU A 651 -31.38 1.41 -24.76
CA LEU A 651 -32.46 1.80 -23.85
C LEU A 651 -33.83 1.35 -24.39
N GLN A 652 -34.05 1.45 -25.70
CA GLN A 652 -35.30 1.00 -26.34
C GLN A 652 -35.37 -0.52 -26.49
N ASN A 653 -34.24 -1.17 -26.78
CA ASN A 653 -34.20 -2.62 -26.99
C ASN A 653 -34.21 -3.41 -25.68
N GLY A 654 -33.56 -2.90 -24.64
CA GLY A 654 -33.29 -3.61 -23.39
C GLY A 654 -32.22 -4.72 -23.53
N PHE A 655 -31.57 -5.00 -22.41
CA PHE A 655 -30.74 -6.18 -22.21
C PHE A 655 -30.79 -6.59 -20.74
N THR A 656 -30.82 -7.90 -20.50
CA THR A 656 -30.81 -8.47 -19.15
C THR A 656 -30.10 -9.81 -19.19
N ILE A 657 -29.72 -10.30 -18.03
CA ILE A 657 -29.27 -11.67 -17.80
C ILE A 657 -30.03 -12.22 -16.61
N GLY A 658 -30.50 -13.46 -16.71
CA GLY A 658 -31.22 -14.15 -15.66
C GLY A 658 -30.64 -15.52 -15.36
N ILE A 659 -31.27 -16.23 -14.42
CA ILE A 659 -30.89 -17.61 -14.08
C ILE A 659 -31.05 -18.53 -15.31
N GLY A 660 -32.05 -18.27 -16.17
CA GLY A 660 -32.27 -19.05 -17.40
C GLY A 660 -31.07 -19.10 -18.33
N ASP A 661 -30.27 -18.03 -18.42
CA ASP A 661 -29.07 -17.97 -19.27
C ASP A 661 -27.92 -18.87 -18.76
N THR A 662 -28.02 -19.34 -17.51
CA THR A 662 -27.03 -20.22 -16.87
C THR A 662 -27.43 -21.69 -16.90
N ILE A 663 -28.68 -22.02 -17.24
CA ILE A 663 -29.19 -23.38 -17.27
C ILE A 663 -28.87 -24.00 -18.63
N ALA A 664 -28.08 -25.08 -18.63
CA ALA A 664 -27.80 -25.88 -19.82
C ALA A 664 -28.92 -26.90 -20.09
N ASP A 665 -29.13 -27.23 -21.37
CA ASP A 665 -30.07 -28.28 -21.77
C ASP A 665 -29.73 -29.63 -21.14
N SER A 666 -30.74 -30.45 -20.83
CA SER A 666 -30.57 -31.77 -20.21
C SER A 666 -29.63 -32.67 -21.01
N SER A 667 -29.71 -32.65 -22.35
CA SER A 667 -28.82 -33.42 -23.22
C SER A 667 -27.36 -32.96 -23.16
N THR A 668 -27.14 -31.67 -22.93
CA THR A 668 -25.80 -31.10 -22.73
C THR A 668 -25.27 -31.48 -21.35
N MET A 669 -26.11 -31.45 -20.31
CA MET A 669 -25.75 -31.91 -18.97
C MET A 669 -25.41 -33.40 -18.92
N GLU A 670 -26.13 -34.24 -19.65
CA GLU A 670 -25.80 -35.67 -19.80
C GLU A 670 -24.42 -35.85 -20.45
N LYS A 671 -24.14 -35.17 -21.56
CA LYS A 671 -22.81 -35.18 -22.21
C LYS A 671 -21.70 -34.69 -21.28
N ILE A 672 -21.98 -33.66 -20.48
CA ILE A 672 -21.03 -33.16 -19.47
C ILE A 672 -20.74 -34.27 -18.45
N ASN A 673 -21.78 -34.94 -17.94
CA ASN A 673 -21.64 -36.04 -16.98
C ASN A 673 -20.90 -37.25 -17.57
N GLU A 674 -21.17 -37.61 -18.82
CA GLU A 674 -20.47 -38.68 -19.56
C GLU A 674 -18.99 -38.34 -19.81
N THR A 675 -18.68 -37.09 -20.12
CA THR A 675 -17.30 -36.64 -20.31
C THR A 675 -16.54 -36.70 -18.98
N ILE A 676 -17.18 -36.27 -17.89
CA ILE A 676 -16.61 -36.35 -16.53
C ILE A 676 -16.40 -37.81 -16.11
N SER A 677 -17.35 -38.70 -16.39
CA SER A 677 -17.25 -40.12 -16.02
C SER A 677 -16.11 -40.80 -16.78
N THR A 678 -15.98 -40.54 -18.08
CA THR A 678 -14.89 -41.05 -18.93
C THR A 678 -13.53 -40.56 -18.45
N ALA A 679 -13.40 -39.27 -18.11
CA ALA A 679 -12.18 -38.71 -17.55
C ALA A 679 -11.82 -39.36 -16.20
N LYS A 680 -12.79 -39.60 -15.32
CA LYS A 680 -12.57 -40.32 -14.04
C LYS A 680 -12.07 -41.75 -14.27
N THR A 681 -12.62 -42.46 -15.25
CA THR A 681 -12.16 -43.82 -15.61
C THR A 681 -10.72 -43.81 -16.11
N ALA A 682 -10.37 -42.88 -17.00
CA ALA A 682 -9.00 -42.74 -17.49
C ALA A 682 -7.98 -42.42 -16.37
N VAL A 683 -8.35 -41.62 -15.38
CA VAL A 683 -7.50 -41.36 -14.20
C VAL A 683 -7.31 -42.63 -13.37
N LYS A 684 -8.36 -43.44 -13.17
CA LYS A 684 -8.25 -44.73 -12.46
C LYS A 684 -7.28 -45.69 -13.18
N ASP A 685 -7.33 -45.74 -14.51
CA ASP A 685 -6.41 -46.54 -15.30
C ASP A 685 -4.95 -46.07 -15.17
N LEU A 686 -4.71 -44.75 -15.17
CA LEU A 686 -3.37 -44.20 -14.92
C LEU A 686 -2.87 -44.51 -13.51
N ILE A 687 -3.73 -44.44 -12.49
CA ILE A 687 -3.38 -44.81 -11.11
C ILE A 687 -2.94 -46.28 -11.07
N ARG A 688 -3.68 -47.16 -11.75
CA ARG A 688 -3.32 -48.58 -11.86
C ARG A 688 -1.97 -48.78 -12.56
N GLN A 689 -1.73 -48.12 -13.69
CA GLN A 689 -0.45 -48.20 -14.40
C GLN A 689 0.73 -47.71 -13.56
N PHE A 690 0.52 -46.65 -12.77
CA PHE A 690 1.52 -46.11 -11.86
C PHE A 690 1.83 -47.08 -10.71
N GLN A 691 0.80 -47.65 -10.07
CA GLN A 691 0.95 -48.66 -9.00
C GLN A 691 1.64 -49.94 -9.50
N GLU A 692 1.31 -50.39 -10.71
CA GLU A 692 1.94 -51.54 -11.36
C GLU A 692 3.34 -51.25 -11.93
N LYS A 693 3.87 -50.03 -11.77
CA LYS A 693 5.15 -49.55 -12.32
C LYS A 693 5.29 -49.74 -13.83
N LYS A 694 4.16 -49.72 -14.56
CA LYS A 694 4.08 -49.82 -16.03
C LYS A 694 4.10 -48.46 -16.72
N LEU A 695 4.19 -47.38 -15.95
CA LEU A 695 4.25 -46.02 -16.46
C LEU A 695 5.72 -45.66 -16.75
N ASP A 696 6.05 -45.20 -17.95
CA ASP A 696 7.40 -44.72 -18.24
C ASP A 696 7.58 -43.24 -17.83
N PRO A 697 8.71 -42.88 -17.20
CA PRO A 697 8.97 -41.49 -16.81
C PRO A 697 9.26 -40.62 -18.03
N GLU A 698 8.70 -39.41 -18.04
CA GLU A 698 9.02 -38.40 -19.05
C GLU A 698 10.46 -37.89 -18.87
N PRO A 699 11.19 -37.56 -19.97
CA PRO A 699 12.56 -37.06 -19.86
C PRO A 699 12.68 -35.85 -18.93
N GLY A 700 13.63 -35.90 -17.99
CA GLY A 700 13.88 -34.83 -17.04
C GLY A 700 12.85 -34.71 -15.92
N ARG A 701 11.94 -35.68 -15.78
CA ARG A 701 10.94 -35.75 -14.71
C ARG A 701 11.02 -37.08 -13.98
N THR A 702 10.66 -37.03 -12.70
CA THR A 702 10.46 -38.24 -11.92
C THR A 702 9.18 -38.95 -12.36
N MET A 703 9.07 -40.23 -12.01
CA MET A 703 7.86 -41.03 -12.23
C MET A 703 6.61 -40.39 -11.64
N THR A 704 6.72 -39.81 -10.43
CA THR A 704 5.62 -39.14 -9.72
C THR A 704 5.22 -37.85 -10.41
N GLU A 705 6.18 -37.03 -10.85
CA GLU A 705 5.91 -35.82 -11.63
C GLU A 705 5.27 -36.14 -12.99
N THR A 706 5.66 -37.26 -13.61
CA THR A 706 5.06 -37.74 -14.86
C THR A 706 3.61 -38.16 -14.66
N PHE A 707 3.32 -38.88 -13.58
CA PHE A 707 1.96 -39.25 -13.18
C PHE A 707 1.10 -38.00 -12.92
N GLU A 708 1.57 -37.06 -12.10
CA GLU A 708 0.88 -35.80 -11.81
C GLU A 708 0.64 -34.98 -13.08
N ASN A 709 1.61 -34.91 -14.00
CA ASN A 709 1.42 -34.22 -15.27
C ASN A 709 0.34 -34.89 -16.14
N ARG A 710 0.35 -36.22 -16.29
CA ARG A 710 -0.66 -36.95 -17.09
C ARG A 710 -2.06 -36.85 -16.49
N VAL A 711 -2.17 -36.91 -15.16
CA VAL A 711 -3.42 -36.68 -14.44
C VAL A 711 -3.90 -35.24 -14.63
N ASN A 712 -3.03 -34.24 -14.51
CA ASN A 712 -3.36 -32.84 -14.78
C ASN A 712 -3.76 -32.60 -16.24
N GLN A 713 -3.20 -33.32 -17.21
CA GLN A 713 -3.63 -33.27 -18.61
C GLN A 713 -5.05 -33.84 -18.81
N LEU A 714 -5.40 -34.92 -18.12
CA LEU A 714 -6.79 -35.42 -18.11
C LEU A 714 -7.73 -34.43 -17.40
N TYR A 715 -7.28 -33.78 -16.33
CA TYR A 715 -8.04 -32.69 -15.69
C TYR A 715 -8.17 -31.45 -16.56
N LYS A 716 -7.23 -31.14 -17.46
CA LYS A 716 -7.42 -30.07 -18.47
C LYS A 716 -8.64 -30.34 -19.36
N ARG A 717 -8.99 -31.61 -19.64
CA ARG A 717 -10.25 -31.97 -20.32
C ARG A 717 -11.49 -31.62 -19.51
N ARG A 718 -11.40 -31.65 -18.17
CA ARG A 718 -12.44 -31.12 -17.25
C ARG A 718 -12.45 -29.59 -17.22
N SER A 719 -11.29 -28.93 -17.35
CA SER A 719 -11.21 -27.44 -17.39
C SER A 719 -11.86 -26.83 -18.64
N LEU A 720 -12.13 -27.64 -19.67
CA LEU A 720 -12.99 -27.28 -20.79
C LEU A 720 -14.49 -27.18 -20.39
N LEU A 721 -14.88 -27.51 -19.14
CA LEU A 721 -16.29 -27.65 -18.69
C LEU A 721 -16.68 -26.96 -17.33
N GLY A 722 -15.89 -26.05 -16.74
CA GLY A 722 -16.40 -25.09 -15.69
C GLY A 722 -16.03 -25.27 -14.19
N CYS A 723 -16.34 -24.23 -13.38
CA CYS A 723 -15.81 -23.79 -12.05
C CYS A 723 -16.28 -24.52 -10.75
N LYS A 724 -15.63 -24.22 -9.60
CA LYS A 724 -15.77 -24.80 -8.23
C LYS A 724 -16.86 -24.10 -7.37
N GLU A 725 -17.59 -24.82 -6.51
CA GLU A 725 -18.64 -24.30 -5.61
C GLU A 725 -18.30 -24.54 -4.11
N HIS A 726 -18.63 -23.62 -3.19
CA HIS A 726 -18.44 -23.79 -1.74
C HIS A 726 -19.74 -24.15 -1.01
N ARG A 727 -19.73 -25.18 -0.16
CA ARG A 727 -20.88 -25.60 0.66
C ARG A 727 -20.56 -25.55 2.15
N VAL A 728 -21.51 -25.13 2.98
CA VAL A 728 -21.37 -25.04 4.44
C VAL A 728 -22.29 -26.04 5.13
N TYR A 729 -21.75 -26.76 6.09
CA TYR A 729 -22.44 -27.74 6.92
C TYR A 729 -22.37 -27.32 8.39
N ALA A 730 -23.48 -27.44 9.10
CA ALA A 730 -23.60 -27.24 10.54
C ALA A 730 -24.00 -28.55 11.22
N LEU A 731 -23.34 -28.89 12.31
CA LEU A 731 -23.66 -30.04 13.16
C LEU A 731 -24.47 -29.53 14.33
N LEU A 732 -25.78 -29.83 14.35
CA LEU A 732 -26.69 -29.42 15.42
C LEU A 732 -26.99 -30.61 16.34
N ARG A 733 -26.96 -30.40 17.65
CA ARG A 733 -27.34 -31.37 18.67
C ARG A 733 -28.67 -30.97 19.27
N ASP A 734 -29.55 -31.95 19.40
CA ASP A 734 -30.82 -31.83 20.08
C ASP A 734 -30.60 -32.05 21.59
N ALA A 735 -31.10 -31.12 22.41
CA ALA A 735 -30.99 -31.15 23.86
C ALA A 735 -31.71 -32.35 24.50
N ASN A 736 -32.75 -32.89 23.85
CA ASN A 736 -33.52 -34.03 24.37
C ASN A 736 -32.85 -35.37 24.07
N THR A 737 -32.31 -35.55 22.85
CA THR A 737 -31.71 -36.82 22.41
C THR A 737 -30.19 -36.88 22.59
N GLY A 738 -29.52 -35.72 22.72
CA GLY A 738 -28.07 -35.62 22.88
C GLY A 738 -27.23 -36.01 21.67
N GLN A 739 -27.86 -36.41 20.54
CA GLN A 739 -27.17 -36.89 19.34
C GLN A 739 -27.08 -35.81 18.25
N PRO A 740 -25.87 -35.40 17.82
CA PRO A 740 -25.72 -34.41 16.76
C PRO A 740 -25.95 -34.96 15.35
N ARG A 741 -26.60 -34.15 14.50
CA ARG A 741 -26.86 -34.43 13.07
C ARG A 741 -26.37 -33.32 12.15
N PHE A 742 -25.89 -33.71 10.97
CA PHE A 742 -25.46 -32.77 9.94
C PHE A 742 -26.65 -32.06 9.29
N HIS A 743 -26.54 -30.74 9.20
CA HIS A 743 -27.43 -29.86 8.47
C HIS A 743 -26.60 -29.13 7.42
N ILE A 744 -27.15 -28.96 6.22
CA ILE A 744 -26.54 -28.14 5.17
C ILE A 744 -27.19 -26.76 5.16
N LEU A 745 -26.38 -25.71 5.04
CA LEU A 745 -26.89 -24.36 4.81
C LEU A 745 -27.39 -24.26 3.38
N HIS A 746 -28.71 -24.28 3.21
CA HIS A 746 -29.35 -24.20 1.92
C HIS A 746 -29.70 -22.73 1.60
N ARG A 747 -29.02 -22.18 0.59
CA ARG A 747 -29.32 -20.85 0.04
C ARG A 747 -30.50 -20.99 -0.94
N LYS A 748 -31.62 -20.33 -0.69
CA LYS A 748 -32.81 -20.37 -1.58
C LYS A 748 -32.76 -19.25 -2.62
N ALA A 749 -33.34 -19.49 -3.79
CA ALA A 749 -33.36 -18.55 -4.92
C ALA A 749 -34.53 -17.55 -4.91
N THR A 750 -35.41 -17.57 -3.90
CA THR A 750 -36.59 -16.70 -3.78
C THR A 750 -36.65 -16.09 -2.37
N ASN A 751 -37.35 -14.95 -2.20
CA ASN A 751 -37.47 -14.04 -1.03
C ASN A 751 -37.71 -14.63 0.40
N SER A 752 -37.58 -15.95 0.61
CA SER A 752 -37.45 -16.58 1.92
C SER A 752 -35.95 -16.82 2.22
N GLY A 753 -35.42 -16.25 3.31
CA GLY A 753 -34.00 -16.28 3.69
C GLY A 753 -33.34 -17.66 3.80
N ASN A 754 -32.05 -17.68 4.14
CA ASN A 754 -31.26 -18.89 4.29
C ASN A 754 -31.84 -19.85 5.35
N ARG A 755 -31.72 -21.17 5.15
CA ARG A 755 -32.17 -22.18 6.14
C ARG A 755 -31.19 -23.34 6.29
N LEU A 756 -31.09 -23.89 7.50
CA LEU A 756 -30.40 -25.15 7.76
C LEU A 756 -31.35 -26.33 7.51
N VAL A 757 -30.94 -27.29 6.68
CA VAL A 757 -31.74 -28.48 6.34
C VAL A 757 -30.97 -29.73 6.75
N VAL A 758 -31.61 -30.64 7.49
CA VAL A 758 -31.01 -31.93 7.88
C VAL A 758 -30.56 -32.71 6.64
N VAL A 759 -29.34 -33.24 6.66
CA VAL A 759 -28.85 -34.18 5.65
C VAL A 759 -29.27 -35.59 6.04
N GLY A 760 -30.48 -35.99 5.62
CA GLY A 760 -31.11 -37.24 6.06
C GLY A 760 -30.35 -38.53 5.69
N SER A 761 -29.44 -38.50 4.71
CA SER A 761 -28.63 -39.66 4.32
C SER A 761 -27.43 -39.92 5.23
N LEU A 762 -27.07 -38.98 6.10
CA LEU A 762 -25.94 -39.14 7.03
C LEU A 762 -26.45 -39.63 8.40
N PRO A 763 -25.81 -40.64 9.01
CA PRO A 763 -26.16 -41.12 10.35
C PRO A 763 -25.84 -40.05 11.42
N PRO A 764 -26.42 -40.17 12.63
CA PRO A 764 -25.96 -39.40 13.80
C PRO A 764 -24.47 -39.66 14.05
N ILE A 765 -23.71 -38.61 14.37
CA ILE A 765 -22.26 -38.68 14.53
C ILE A 765 -21.88 -38.35 15.97
N SER A 766 -20.75 -38.88 16.45
CA SER A 766 -20.27 -38.64 17.82
C SER A 766 -20.11 -37.13 18.11
N PRO A 767 -20.62 -36.63 19.26
CA PRO A 767 -20.46 -35.23 19.67
C PRO A 767 -19.00 -34.83 19.99
N HIS A 768 -18.11 -35.81 20.15
CA HIS A 768 -16.69 -35.61 20.48
C HIS A 768 -15.75 -35.86 19.29
N GLY A 769 -16.28 -35.92 18.06
CA GLY A 769 -15.48 -36.09 16.84
C GLY A 769 -14.70 -34.82 16.45
N SER A 770 -13.48 -35.01 15.93
CA SER A 770 -12.73 -33.95 15.24
C SER A 770 -13.03 -33.99 13.74
N PHE A 771 -13.50 -32.88 13.18
CA PHE A 771 -13.95 -32.77 11.79
C PHE A 771 -12.93 -31.97 10.96
N VAL A 772 -12.41 -32.57 9.89
CA VAL A 772 -11.37 -31.98 9.03
C VAL A 772 -11.82 -31.99 7.57
N PRO A 773 -12.19 -30.84 6.99
CA PRO A 773 -12.52 -30.76 5.56
C PRO A 773 -11.25 -30.79 4.69
N VAL A 774 -11.24 -31.67 3.69
CA VAL A 774 -10.20 -31.75 2.66
C VAL A 774 -10.89 -31.89 1.30
N GLY A 775 -10.90 -30.80 0.52
CA GLY A 775 -11.63 -30.73 -0.75
C GLY A 775 -13.14 -30.88 -0.57
N SER A 776 -13.74 -31.89 -1.20
CA SER A 776 -15.16 -32.23 -1.10
C SER A 776 -15.48 -33.23 0.02
N LYS A 777 -14.47 -33.70 0.76
CA LYS A 777 -14.62 -34.71 1.81
C LYS A 777 -14.38 -34.12 3.19
N THR A 778 -15.07 -34.63 4.20
CA THR A 778 -14.83 -34.31 5.61
C THR A 778 -14.43 -35.58 6.36
N TYR A 779 -13.23 -35.57 6.93
CA TYR A 779 -12.72 -36.66 7.74
C TYR A 779 -13.10 -36.43 9.20
N VAL A 780 -13.67 -37.45 9.85
CA VAL A 780 -14.20 -37.41 11.21
C VAL A 780 -13.47 -38.45 12.05
N PHE A 781 -12.83 -38.01 13.13
CA PHE A 781 -12.10 -38.88 14.05
C PHE A 781 -12.70 -38.79 15.44
N SER A 782 -13.36 -39.86 15.89
CA SER A 782 -13.89 -40.03 17.26
C SER A 782 -12.92 -40.85 18.12
N ASP A 783 -13.28 -41.15 19.37
CA ASP A 783 -12.41 -41.95 20.27
C ASP A 783 -12.32 -43.44 19.86
N LEU A 784 -13.29 -43.93 19.09
CA LEU A 784 -13.42 -45.33 18.71
C LEU A 784 -13.46 -45.55 17.19
N GLU A 785 -13.78 -44.51 16.41
CA GLU A 785 -14.08 -44.63 14.97
C GLU A 785 -13.42 -43.51 14.15
N ALA A 786 -12.98 -43.84 12.94
CA ALA A 786 -12.55 -42.89 11.92
C ALA A 786 -13.44 -43.05 10.68
N LEU A 787 -14.05 -41.96 10.22
CA LEU A 787 -15.04 -41.95 9.15
C LEU A 787 -14.68 -40.87 8.13
N CYS A 788 -14.94 -41.13 6.85
CA CYS A 788 -14.86 -40.16 5.78
C CYS A 788 -16.26 -39.88 5.25
N ILE A 789 -16.68 -38.62 5.30
CA ILE A 789 -17.94 -38.15 4.73
C ILE A 789 -17.64 -37.52 3.38
N ASP A 790 -18.16 -38.08 2.29
CA ASP A 790 -18.13 -37.41 1.00
C ASP A 790 -19.30 -36.43 0.94
N CYS A 791 -18.98 -35.13 1.00
CA CYS A 791 -19.99 -34.08 1.03
C CYS A 791 -20.57 -33.77 -0.36
N ALA A 792 -19.99 -34.30 -1.45
CA ALA A 792 -20.57 -34.18 -2.79
C ALA A 792 -21.73 -35.19 -2.97
N SER A 793 -21.58 -36.41 -2.46
CA SER A 793 -22.58 -37.49 -2.56
C SER A 793 -23.39 -37.74 -1.28
N HIS A 794 -23.06 -37.06 -0.17
CA HIS A 794 -23.62 -37.27 1.19
C HIS A 794 -23.58 -38.74 1.65
N THR A 795 -22.44 -39.41 1.40
CA THR A 795 -22.19 -40.82 1.78
C THR A 795 -21.08 -40.92 2.82
N VAL A 796 -21.17 -41.90 3.73
CA VAL A 796 -20.15 -42.18 4.76
C VAL A 796 -19.36 -43.44 4.41
N GLN A 797 -18.04 -43.38 4.57
CA GLN A 797 -17.13 -44.52 4.41
C GLN A 797 -16.29 -44.68 5.68
N PRO A 798 -16.21 -45.89 6.27
CA PRO A 798 -15.29 -46.14 7.38
C PRO A 798 -13.83 -46.08 6.90
N ILE A 799 -12.94 -45.55 7.75
CA ILE A 799 -11.50 -45.48 7.53
C ILE A 799 -10.82 -46.57 8.36
N SER A 800 -9.61 -46.98 7.97
CA SER A 800 -8.75 -47.87 8.76
C SER A 800 -8.64 -47.42 10.23
N HIS A 801 -8.76 -48.38 11.16
CA HIS A 801 -8.72 -48.10 12.59
C HIS A 801 -7.45 -47.32 12.98
N MET A 802 -7.62 -46.35 13.87
CA MET A 802 -6.51 -45.55 14.40
C MET A 802 -5.47 -46.47 15.06
N PRO A 803 -4.18 -46.38 14.68
CA PRO A 803 -3.11 -47.21 15.25
C PRO A 803 -2.98 -47.08 16.77
N GLN A 804 -3.37 -45.91 17.31
CA GLN A 804 -3.34 -45.63 18.72
C GLN A 804 -4.59 -44.86 19.15
N ARG A 805 -5.23 -45.29 20.26
CA ARG A 805 -6.40 -44.59 20.82
C ARG A 805 -5.96 -43.25 21.43
N MET A 806 -6.63 -42.18 21.03
CA MET A 806 -6.37 -40.82 21.53
C MET A 806 -7.63 -40.20 22.14
N THR A 807 -7.45 -39.58 23.29
CA THR A 807 -8.47 -38.73 23.94
C THR A 807 -8.05 -37.26 23.81
N ARG A 808 -9.02 -36.34 23.95
CA ARG A 808 -8.75 -34.87 23.97
C ARG A 808 -7.90 -34.40 22.77
N LYS A 809 -8.27 -34.89 21.58
CA LYS A 809 -7.56 -34.67 20.32
C LYS A 809 -8.08 -33.46 19.55
N VAL A 810 -7.18 -32.86 18.79
CA VAL A 810 -7.47 -31.87 17.76
C VAL A 810 -6.92 -32.39 16.44
N ALA A 811 -7.61 -32.08 15.34
CA ALA A 811 -7.21 -32.52 14.02
C ALA A 811 -7.29 -31.38 13.02
N ASN A 812 -6.32 -31.30 12.12
CA ASN A 812 -6.34 -30.36 11.00
C ASN A 812 -5.53 -30.88 9.81
N ALA A 813 -5.74 -30.32 8.62
CA ALA A 813 -5.10 -30.78 7.40
C ALA A 813 -4.05 -29.80 6.88
N VAL A 814 -2.88 -30.32 6.50
CA VAL A 814 -1.80 -29.59 5.81
C VAL A 814 -1.34 -30.46 4.65
N ASP A 815 -1.21 -29.87 3.45
CA ASP A 815 -0.74 -30.57 2.23
C ASP A 815 -1.43 -31.92 1.96
N GLY A 816 -2.74 -32.01 2.21
CA GLY A 816 -3.53 -33.24 1.97
C GLY A 816 -3.30 -34.35 3.02
N LYS A 817 -2.63 -34.07 4.13
CA LYS A 817 -2.47 -34.99 5.26
C LYS A 817 -3.21 -34.44 6.47
N VAL A 818 -3.95 -35.30 7.17
CA VAL A 818 -4.62 -34.96 8.42
C VAL A 818 -3.70 -35.28 9.59
N TYR A 819 -3.40 -34.27 10.39
CA TYR A 819 -2.59 -34.39 11.59
C TYR A 819 -3.52 -34.45 12.80
N LEU A 820 -3.49 -35.55 13.54
CA LEU A 820 -4.15 -35.76 14.82
C LEU A 820 -3.16 -35.56 15.97
N ILE A 821 -3.47 -34.65 16.87
CA ILE A 821 -2.66 -34.33 18.04
C ILE A 821 -3.55 -34.44 19.27
N GLY A 822 -3.21 -35.31 20.20
CA GLY A 822 -4.05 -35.56 21.38
C GLY A 822 -3.28 -36.22 22.51
N ASP A 823 -4.00 -36.62 23.55
CA ASP A 823 -3.44 -37.35 24.68
C ASP A 823 -3.60 -38.86 24.43
N SER A 824 -2.50 -39.60 24.54
CA SER A 824 -2.48 -41.05 24.43
C SER A 824 -1.67 -41.67 25.55
N PHE A 825 -2.09 -42.85 25.99
CA PHE A 825 -1.34 -43.68 26.92
C PHE A 825 -0.39 -44.58 26.11
N CYS A 826 0.92 -44.43 26.31
CA CYS A 826 1.94 -45.16 25.57
C CYS A 826 2.71 -46.09 26.53
N SER A 827 2.90 -47.34 26.12
CA SER A 827 3.82 -48.29 26.76
C SER A 827 5.21 -48.18 26.13
N PHE A 828 6.23 -48.08 26.97
CA PHE A 828 7.64 -48.08 26.57
C PHE A 828 8.31 -49.35 27.07
N VAL A 829 9.33 -49.81 26.37
CA VAL A 829 10.20 -50.89 26.79
C VAL A 829 11.62 -50.34 26.75
N ASP A 830 12.28 -50.24 27.89
CA ASP A 830 13.68 -49.80 27.96
C ASP A 830 14.60 -50.89 27.36
N GLU A 831 15.85 -50.56 27.04
CA GLU A 831 16.82 -51.53 26.47
C GLU A 831 17.02 -52.77 27.36
N ASP A 832 16.73 -52.63 28.66
CA ASP A 832 16.77 -53.70 29.67
C ASP A 832 15.47 -54.55 29.73
N GLY A 833 14.52 -54.35 28.81
CA GLY A 833 13.27 -55.10 28.72
C GLY A 833 12.19 -54.69 29.74
N THR A 834 12.43 -53.64 30.52
CA THR A 834 11.48 -53.13 31.52
C THR A 834 10.40 -52.30 30.83
N SER A 835 9.14 -52.66 31.03
CA SER A 835 8.01 -51.89 30.48
C SER A 835 7.43 -50.91 31.49
N TRP A 836 7.22 -49.67 31.06
CA TRP A 836 6.54 -48.65 31.86
C TRP A 836 5.61 -47.83 30.99
N GLU A 837 4.54 -47.31 31.60
CA GLU A 837 3.48 -46.61 30.89
C GLU A 837 3.45 -45.14 31.30
N ALA A 838 3.29 -44.25 30.33
CA ALA A 838 3.09 -42.83 30.59
C ALA A 838 2.20 -42.18 29.53
N TRP A 839 1.45 -41.15 29.94
CA TRP A 839 0.78 -40.35 28.94
C TRP A 839 1.77 -39.48 28.18
N ARG A 840 1.61 -39.48 26.87
CA ARG A 840 2.33 -38.61 25.94
C ARG A 840 1.32 -37.91 25.04
N LYS A 841 1.83 -36.96 24.27
CA LYS A 841 1.10 -36.33 23.19
C LYS A 841 1.65 -36.80 21.84
N PRO A 842 1.13 -37.91 21.26
CA PRO A 842 1.56 -38.32 19.93
C PRO A 842 0.96 -37.41 18.85
N VAL A 843 1.68 -37.30 17.75
CA VAL A 843 1.18 -36.77 16.47
C VAL A 843 0.97 -37.96 15.55
N MET A 844 -0.28 -38.24 15.20
CA MET A 844 -0.64 -39.22 14.19
C MET A 844 -0.94 -38.51 12.88
N VAL A 845 -0.44 -39.03 11.77
CA VAL A 845 -0.65 -38.45 10.45
C VAL A 845 -1.41 -39.45 9.60
N PHE A 846 -2.57 -39.03 9.11
CA PHE A 846 -3.38 -39.79 8.17
C PHE A 846 -3.27 -39.16 6.79
N ASP A 847 -2.73 -39.91 5.85
CA ASP A 847 -2.62 -39.46 4.47
C ASP A 847 -3.96 -39.65 3.76
N THR A 848 -4.58 -38.54 3.30
CA THR A 848 -5.91 -38.61 2.69
C THR A 848 -5.91 -39.19 1.28
N GLN A 849 -4.76 -39.21 0.61
CA GLN A 849 -4.60 -39.74 -0.73
C GLN A 849 -4.41 -41.26 -0.70
N THR A 850 -3.56 -41.76 0.20
CA THR A 850 -3.28 -43.21 0.33
C THR A 850 -4.24 -43.92 1.29
N GLN A 851 -4.99 -43.19 2.11
CA GLN A 851 -5.84 -43.71 3.20
C GLN A 851 -5.09 -44.57 4.22
N THR A 852 -3.80 -44.29 4.42
CA THR A 852 -2.94 -45.00 5.38
C THR A 852 -2.47 -44.08 6.50
N TRP A 853 -2.15 -44.68 7.64
CA TRP A 853 -1.53 -44.00 8.77
C TRP A 853 -0.01 -44.03 8.61
N GLU A 854 0.65 -42.88 8.84
CA GLU A 854 2.11 -42.84 9.00
C GLU A 854 2.53 -43.33 10.40
N SER A 855 3.83 -43.55 10.59
CA SER A 855 4.40 -43.86 11.90
C SER A 855 4.10 -42.76 12.92
N VAL A 856 3.68 -43.19 14.11
CA VAL A 856 3.33 -42.28 15.22
C VAL A 856 4.58 -41.52 15.65
N ARG A 857 4.51 -40.19 15.67
CA ARG A 857 5.61 -39.32 16.11
C ARG A 857 5.36 -38.90 17.55
N ILE A 858 6.29 -39.16 18.46
CA ILE A 858 6.19 -38.75 19.87
C ILE A 858 7.23 -37.65 20.13
N LYS A 859 6.80 -36.51 20.68
CA LYS A 859 7.71 -35.46 21.14
C LYS A 859 7.90 -35.50 22.65
N HIS A 860 9.17 -35.49 23.08
CA HIS A 860 9.56 -35.35 24.48
C HIS A 860 9.57 -33.86 24.90
N GLY A 861 9.05 -33.55 26.10
CA GLY A 861 9.14 -32.20 26.70
C GLY A 861 7.92 -31.27 26.57
N LEU A 862 6.77 -31.74 26.06
CA LEU A 862 5.51 -30.98 26.14
C LEU A 862 4.91 -31.12 27.56
N PRO A 863 4.36 -30.05 28.17
CA PRO A 863 3.77 -30.11 29.50
C PRO A 863 2.57 -31.07 29.54
N TYR A 864 2.64 -32.01 30.47
CA TYR A 864 1.59 -32.99 30.74
C TYR A 864 0.35 -32.31 31.35
N GLY A 865 -0.86 -32.66 30.91
CA GLY A 865 -2.12 -32.15 31.47
C GLY A 865 -2.70 -30.89 30.80
N ALA A 866 -2.00 -30.31 29.80
CA ALA A 866 -2.54 -29.25 28.96
C ALA A 866 -3.63 -29.82 28.02
N LEU A 867 -4.88 -29.63 28.40
CA LEU A 867 -6.07 -29.93 27.61
C LEU A 867 -6.08 -29.05 26.33
N TRP A 868 -6.18 -29.63 25.13
CA TRP A 868 -6.28 -28.86 23.88
C TRP A 868 -7.73 -28.44 23.61
N SER A 869 -7.96 -27.15 23.30
CA SER A 869 -9.29 -26.61 22.99
C SER A 869 -9.61 -26.67 21.50
N GLU A 870 -8.69 -26.19 20.65
CA GLU A 870 -8.88 -26.07 19.20
C GLU A 870 -7.51 -25.97 18.49
N ALA A 871 -7.51 -26.27 17.18
CA ALA A 871 -6.35 -26.15 16.31
C ALA A 871 -6.75 -25.46 15.00
N VAL A 872 -5.87 -24.63 14.44
CA VAL A 872 -6.04 -23.95 13.15
C VAL A 872 -4.78 -24.04 12.32
N VAL A 873 -4.89 -23.93 11.00
CA VAL A 873 -3.74 -23.95 10.09
C VAL A 873 -3.56 -22.56 9.48
N MET A 874 -2.37 -21.99 9.65
CA MET A 874 -1.94 -20.74 9.01
C MET A 874 -0.49 -20.93 8.57
N GLU A 875 -0.15 -20.50 7.35
CA GLU A 875 1.21 -20.59 6.80
C GLU A 875 1.79 -22.03 6.81
N ASP A 876 0.98 -23.03 6.47
CA ASP A 876 1.35 -24.46 6.52
C ASP A 876 1.76 -24.97 7.93
N LYS A 877 1.52 -24.19 9.00
CA LYS A 877 1.77 -24.55 10.39
C LYS A 877 0.47 -24.78 11.15
N ILE A 878 0.48 -25.73 12.09
CA ILE A 878 -0.67 -26.06 12.93
C ILE A 878 -0.54 -25.33 14.26
N TRP A 879 -1.42 -24.36 14.49
CA TRP A 879 -1.48 -23.55 15.70
C TRP A 879 -2.48 -24.19 16.67
N LEU A 880 -2.03 -24.41 17.90
CA LEU A 880 -2.71 -25.18 18.93
C LEU A 880 -2.91 -24.34 20.17
N ARG A 881 -4.11 -24.39 20.75
CA ARG A 881 -4.42 -23.68 22.00
C ARG A 881 -4.78 -24.61 23.14
N SER A 882 -4.30 -24.28 24.34
CA SER A 882 -4.65 -24.99 25.57
C SER A 882 -5.82 -24.35 26.33
N LEU A 883 -6.69 -25.18 26.93
CA LEU A 883 -7.88 -24.81 27.70
C LEU A 883 -7.59 -23.99 28.98
N ARG A 884 -6.36 -23.96 29.50
CA ARG A 884 -6.01 -23.25 30.76
C ARG A 884 -5.25 -21.93 30.58
N LYS A 885 -5.25 -21.33 29.38
CA LYS A 885 -4.53 -20.08 29.04
C LYS A 885 -3.01 -20.11 29.30
N GLN A 886 -2.38 -21.28 29.44
CA GLN A 886 -0.97 -21.36 29.85
C GLN A 886 -0.01 -21.11 28.68
N HIS A 887 -0.20 -21.74 27.50
CA HIS A 887 0.66 -21.57 26.32
C HIS A 887 -0.12 -21.86 25.02
N ALA A 888 0.19 -21.14 23.92
CA ALA A 888 -0.15 -21.55 22.56
C ALA A 888 1.08 -22.18 21.89
N PHE A 889 0.87 -23.25 21.14
CA PHE A 889 1.95 -24.02 20.51
C PHE A 889 1.76 -24.00 19.00
N VAL A 890 2.88 -23.96 18.27
CA VAL A 890 2.90 -24.05 16.81
C VAL A 890 3.64 -25.32 16.45
N TYR A 891 2.98 -26.21 15.74
CA TYR A 891 3.58 -27.41 15.18
C TYR A 891 3.83 -27.20 13.69
N GLU A 892 5.09 -27.34 13.28
CA GLU A 892 5.52 -27.24 11.89
C GLU A 892 5.65 -28.65 11.29
N PRO A 893 4.72 -29.08 10.41
CA PRO A 893 4.66 -30.47 9.97
C PRO A 893 5.86 -30.92 9.13
N ARG A 894 6.45 -30.02 8.33
CA ARG A 894 7.59 -30.31 7.46
C ARG A 894 8.87 -30.61 8.24
N GLU A 895 9.15 -29.81 9.28
CA GLU A 895 10.34 -29.97 10.12
C GLU A 895 10.09 -30.85 11.37
N SER A 896 8.84 -31.23 11.63
CA SER A 896 8.41 -31.87 12.90
C SER A 896 8.79 -31.06 14.15
N LYS A 897 8.89 -29.73 13.99
CA LYS A 897 9.33 -28.81 15.02
C LYS A 897 8.15 -28.27 15.80
N TRP A 898 8.35 -27.95 17.08
CA TRP A 898 7.36 -27.19 17.83
C TRP A 898 7.95 -25.92 18.39
N GLU A 899 7.14 -24.87 18.37
CA GLU A 899 7.44 -23.53 18.87
C GLU A 899 6.34 -23.09 19.84
N VAL A 900 6.67 -22.19 20.76
CA VAL A 900 5.68 -21.56 21.67
C VAL A 900 5.43 -20.16 21.15
N ASP A 901 4.16 -19.77 21.04
CA ASP A 901 3.76 -18.41 20.65
C ASP A 901 2.98 -17.76 21.81
N GLU A 902 3.54 -16.70 22.36
CA GLU A 902 2.96 -16.00 23.51
C GLU A 902 1.84 -15.02 23.11
N VAL A 903 1.84 -14.53 21.86
CA VAL A 903 0.93 -13.46 21.42
C VAL A 903 -0.43 -14.02 21.01
N LEU A 904 -0.45 -15.18 20.36
CA LEU A 904 -1.70 -15.87 20.03
C LEU A 904 -2.48 -16.31 21.30
N ASN A 905 -1.81 -16.43 22.44
CA ASN A 905 -2.42 -16.82 23.71
C ASN A 905 -3.11 -15.66 24.46
N ALA A 906 -2.96 -14.41 24.00
CA ALA A 906 -3.55 -13.24 24.65
C ALA A 906 -5.09 -13.25 24.64
N GLU A 907 -5.71 -13.91 23.65
CA GLU A 907 -7.15 -13.87 23.43
C GLU A 907 -7.83 -15.25 23.51
N ASP A 908 -9.13 -15.25 23.83
CA ASP A 908 -9.95 -16.46 23.97
C ASP A 908 -10.62 -16.92 22.66
N TRP A 909 -9.83 -17.11 21.60
CA TRP A 909 -10.31 -17.51 20.25
C TRP A 909 -10.80 -18.97 20.13
N GLY A 910 -11.20 -19.60 21.24
CA GLY A 910 -11.60 -21.00 21.28
C GLY A 910 -12.87 -21.31 20.49
N LYS A 911 -13.29 -22.59 20.53
CA LYS A 911 -14.44 -23.20 19.82
C LYS A 911 -15.23 -22.25 18.91
N GLY A 912 -14.77 -22.03 17.68
CA GLY A 912 -15.51 -21.22 16.71
C GLY A 912 -14.70 -20.27 15.84
N ALA A 913 -13.36 -20.36 15.84
CA ALA A 913 -12.51 -19.57 14.96
C ALA A 913 -12.37 -20.19 13.55
N CYS A 914 -12.06 -19.36 12.56
CA CYS A 914 -11.85 -19.76 11.17
C CYS A 914 -10.66 -19.04 10.54
N VAL A 915 -9.94 -19.70 9.65
CA VAL A 915 -8.83 -19.08 8.89
C VAL A 915 -9.27 -18.79 7.45
N ILE A 916 -9.06 -17.56 7.00
CA ILE A 916 -9.28 -17.12 5.62
C ILE A 916 -8.05 -16.33 5.19
N ASP A 917 -7.42 -16.74 4.09
CA ASP A 917 -6.20 -16.12 3.52
C ASP A 917 -5.08 -15.94 4.58
N ASP A 918 -4.76 -17.02 5.31
CA ASP A 918 -3.79 -17.06 6.42
C ASP A 918 -4.08 -16.13 7.62
N VAL A 919 -5.29 -15.54 7.71
CA VAL A 919 -5.70 -14.74 8.87
C VAL A 919 -6.77 -15.48 9.67
N LEU A 920 -6.58 -15.53 10.98
CA LEU A 920 -7.49 -16.15 11.93
C LEU A 920 -8.56 -15.15 12.36
N TYR A 921 -9.83 -15.51 12.21
CA TYR A 921 -10.99 -14.75 12.64
C TYR A 921 -11.73 -15.48 13.75
N TYR A 922 -12.11 -14.78 14.81
CA TYR A 922 -13.02 -15.31 15.83
C TYR A 922 -13.90 -14.19 16.40
N HIS A 923 -15.05 -14.58 16.93
CA HIS A 923 -15.97 -13.65 17.57
C HIS A 923 -15.67 -13.53 19.07
N ASN A 924 -15.22 -12.34 19.51
CA ASN A 924 -14.94 -12.03 20.91
C ASN A 924 -16.22 -11.54 21.58
N ARG A 925 -16.90 -12.44 22.29
CA ARG A 925 -18.18 -12.13 22.98
C ARG A 925 -18.02 -11.06 24.08
N PRO A 926 -17.05 -11.18 25.03
CA PRO A 926 -16.84 -10.15 26.04
C PRO A 926 -16.61 -8.74 25.49
N GLU A 927 -15.85 -8.61 24.39
CA GLU A 927 -15.50 -7.31 23.79
C GLU A 927 -16.47 -6.88 22.67
N LYS A 928 -17.51 -7.67 22.38
CA LYS A 928 -18.52 -7.41 21.35
C LYS A 928 -17.90 -7.05 20.00
N ALA A 929 -16.89 -7.80 19.59
CA ALA A 929 -16.12 -7.54 18.38
C ALA A 929 -15.77 -8.83 17.63
N LEU A 930 -15.74 -8.76 16.30
CA LEU A 930 -15.08 -9.79 15.50
C LEU A 930 -13.59 -9.46 15.44
N MET A 931 -12.75 -10.38 15.91
CA MET A 931 -11.30 -10.18 16.01
C MET A 931 -10.59 -10.94 14.91
N ALA A 932 -9.48 -10.36 14.43
CA ALA A 932 -8.60 -10.92 13.42
C ALA A 932 -7.14 -10.93 13.89
N PHE A 933 -6.43 -12.04 13.63
CA PHE A 933 -5.01 -12.19 13.88
C PHE A 933 -4.27 -12.53 12.58
N ASP A 934 -3.38 -11.63 12.17
CA ASP A 934 -2.52 -11.79 10.99
C ASP A 934 -1.08 -12.11 11.42
N PRO A 935 -0.57 -13.33 11.13
CA PRO A 935 0.80 -13.71 11.48
C PRO A 935 1.87 -12.96 10.66
N LYS A 936 1.56 -12.43 9.47
CA LYS A 936 2.53 -11.83 8.53
C LYS A 936 2.83 -10.36 8.77
N GLN A 937 1.83 -9.57 9.21
CA GLN A 937 1.98 -8.11 9.29
C GLN A 937 2.39 -7.61 10.66
N SER A 938 1.61 -7.91 11.69
CA SER A 938 1.74 -7.27 13.01
C SER A 938 1.91 -8.25 14.17
N ARG A 939 1.66 -9.57 13.95
CA ARG A 939 1.54 -10.59 15.01
C ARG A 939 0.74 -10.05 16.20
N CYS A 940 -0.34 -9.32 15.96
CA CYS A 940 -1.21 -8.76 16.99
C CYS A 940 -2.67 -9.00 16.64
N TRP A 941 -3.52 -8.99 17.65
CA TRP A 941 -4.96 -8.99 17.49
C TRP A 941 -5.44 -7.62 17.00
N SER A 942 -6.42 -7.62 16.11
CA SER A 942 -7.06 -6.42 15.56
C SER A 942 -8.57 -6.64 15.47
N VAL A 943 -9.35 -5.58 15.66
CA VAL A 943 -10.80 -5.61 15.47
C VAL A 943 -11.09 -5.55 13.97
N VAL A 944 -12.06 -6.35 13.50
CA VAL A 944 -12.63 -6.22 12.16
C VAL A 944 -13.60 -5.05 12.17
N ASN A 945 -13.17 -3.96 11.54
CA ASN A 945 -13.90 -2.69 11.54
C ASN A 945 -15.15 -2.75 10.63
N GLY A 946 -16.16 -1.92 10.92
CA GLY A 946 -17.41 -1.83 10.14
C GLY A 946 -18.51 -2.80 10.58
N LEU A 947 -18.32 -3.51 11.69
CA LEU A 947 -19.28 -4.45 12.28
C LEU A 947 -19.75 -4.02 13.68
N GLU A 948 -19.34 -2.84 14.16
CA GLU A 948 -19.51 -2.39 15.53
C GLU A 948 -20.99 -2.28 15.92
N GLU A 949 -21.82 -1.69 15.06
CA GLU A 949 -23.26 -1.59 15.29
C GLU A 949 -23.96 -2.96 15.22
N PHE A 950 -23.51 -3.85 14.33
CA PHE A 950 -24.11 -5.17 14.18
C PHE A 950 -23.83 -6.08 15.38
N VAL A 951 -22.58 -6.12 15.86
CA VAL A 951 -22.19 -6.98 16.97
C VAL A 951 -22.63 -6.41 18.33
N ALA A 952 -22.81 -5.09 18.44
CA ALA A 952 -23.29 -4.45 19.68
C ALA A 952 -24.80 -4.64 19.95
N VAL A 953 -25.62 -4.85 18.91
CA VAL A 953 -27.10 -4.94 19.00
C VAL A 953 -27.61 -6.31 19.47
N GLU A 954 -26.76 -7.34 19.52
CA GLU A 954 -27.15 -8.75 19.62
C GLU A 954 -26.90 -9.40 21.01
N GLU A 955 -27.29 -8.78 22.13
CA GLU A 955 -27.35 -9.51 23.42
C GLU A 955 -28.70 -9.40 24.15
N THR A 956 -29.37 -10.55 24.24
CA THR A 956 -29.96 -11.01 25.52
C THR A 956 -28.92 -11.85 26.26
N ASP A 957 -28.71 -11.51 27.53
CA ASP A 957 -27.61 -11.83 28.46
C ASP A 957 -27.39 -13.32 28.85
N GLN A 958 -27.68 -14.30 27.97
CA GLN A 958 -27.64 -15.74 28.33
C GLN A 958 -27.07 -16.72 27.27
N SER A 959 -26.53 -16.25 26.14
CA SER A 959 -26.07 -17.13 25.05
C SER A 959 -24.66 -17.72 25.26
N MET A 960 -24.55 -19.06 25.23
CA MET A 960 -23.31 -19.79 25.51
C MET A 960 -22.40 -20.09 24.30
N TRP A 961 -22.76 -19.78 23.04
CA TRP A 961 -21.90 -20.11 21.86
C TRP A 961 -22.06 -19.18 20.64
N SER A 962 -21.00 -19.04 19.83
CA SER A 962 -21.02 -18.45 18.47
C SER A 962 -19.94 -19.07 17.61
N ARG A 963 -20.15 -19.26 16.29
CA ARG A 963 -19.18 -19.94 15.40
C ARG A 963 -18.97 -19.23 14.07
N VAL A 964 -17.72 -19.12 13.64
CA VAL A 964 -17.32 -18.57 12.35
C VAL A 964 -16.91 -19.70 11.41
N VAL A 965 -17.32 -19.64 10.14
CA VAL A 965 -16.90 -20.59 9.10
C VAL A 965 -16.69 -19.89 7.76
N LYS A 966 -15.71 -20.35 6.98
CA LYS A 966 -15.47 -19.87 5.62
C LYS A 966 -16.66 -20.21 4.72
N CYS A 967 -17.13 -19.25 3.93
CA CYS A 967 -18.29 -19.40 3.06
C CYS A 967 -18.02 -19.01 1.59
N GLY A 968 -16.78 -18.63 1.27
CA GLY A 968 -16.29 -18.32 -0.08
C GLY A 968 -14.86 -17.76 -0.07
N GLU A 969 -14.35 -17.35 -1.23
CA GLU A 969 -13.12 -16.56 -1.34
C GLU A 969 -13.39 -15.17 -0.74
N LYS A 970 -12.95 -14.93 0.51
CA LYS A 970 -13.16 -13.71 1.31
C LYS A 970 -14.56 -13.48 1.89
N LYS A 971 -15.32 -14.55 2.10
CA LYS A 971 -16.58 -14.51 2.87
C LYS A 971 -16.53 -15.44 4.06
N LEU A 972 -17.02 -14.99 5.21
CA LEU A 972 -17.26 -15.81 6.39
C LEU A 972 -18.76 -15.81 6.72
N ALA A 973 -19.24 -16.88 7.32
CA ALA A 973 -20.56 -16.96 7.93
C ALA A 973 -20.39 -17.04 9.46
N LEU A 974 -21.10 -16.18 10.19
CA LEU A 974 -21.15 -16.14 11.65
C LEU A 974 -22.50 -16.69 12.12
N PHE A 975 -22.46 -17.81 12.83
CA PHE A 975 -23.63 -18.40 13.47
C PHE A 975 -23.69 -18.03 14.95
N PHE A 976 -24.86 -17.59 15.41
CA PHE A 976 -25.09 -17.20 16.80
C PHE A 976 -26.58 -17.41 17.15
N PRO A 977 -26.90 -17.74 18.41
CA PRO A 977 -28.28 -17.83 18.84
C PRO A 977 -28.83 -16.45 19.24
N LYS A 978 -30.12 -16.23 19.03
CA LYS A 978 -30.86 -15.01 19.35
C LYS A 978 -32.21 -15.39 19.96
N LYS A 979 -32.69 -14.66 20.97
CA LYS A 979 -34.05 -14.88 21.51
C LYS A 979 -35.10 -14.20 20.63
N ARG A 980 -36.14 -14.94 20.25
CA ARG A 980 -37.32 -14.43 19.53
C ARG A 980 -38.58 -15.06 20.13
N ASP A 981 -39.48 -14.24 20.65
CA ASP A 981 -40.76 -14.68 21.24
C ASP A 981 -40.58 -15.81 22.29
N GLU A 982 -39.64 -15.63 23.22
CA GLU A 982 -39.26 -16.58 24.29
C GLU A 982 -38.57 -17.89 23.85
N ASN A 983 -38.41 -18.13 22.54
CA ASN A 983 -37.65 -19.26 22.00
C ASN A 983 -36.23 -18.84 21.55
N ASP A 984 -35.26 -19.74 21.72
CA ASP A 984 -33.91 -19.57 21.17
C ASP A 984 -33.92 -19.93 19.67
N VAL A 985 -33.48 -19.03 18.79
CA VAL A 985 -33.34 -19.29 17.34
C VAL A 985 -31.89 -19.16 16.90
N ILE A 986 -31.47 -19.92 15.89
CA ILE A 986 -30.11 -19.82 15.32
C ILE A 986 -30.13 -18.86 14.14
N CYS A 987 -29.33 -17.80 14.24
CA CYS A 987 -29.09 -16.84 13.16
C CYS A 987 -27.78 -17.14 12.43
N CYS A 988 -27.71 -16.77 11.15
CA CYS A 988 -26.50 -16.81 10.33
C CYS A 988 -26.31 -15.45 9.65
N ALA A 989 -25.20 -14.80 9.95
CA ALA A 989 -24.77 -13.59 9.25
C ALA A 989 -23.65 -13.91 8.26
N GLU A 990 -23.88 -13.61 6.98
CA GLU A 990 -22.81 -13.66 5.97
C GLU A 990 -22.06 -12.34 5.96
N ILE A 991 -20.75 -12.38 6.15
CA ILE A 991 -19.88 -11.21 6.23
C ILE A 991 -18.82 -11.29 5.14
N ALA A 992 -18.77 -10.27 4.29
CA ALA A 992 -17.68 -10.07 3.34
C ALA A 992 -16.50 -9.40 4.06
N LEU A 993 -15.30 -9.93 3.84
CA LEU A 993 -14.06 -9.39 4.39
C LEU A 993 -13.28 -8.63 3.31
N GLU A 994 -12.82 -7.43 3.67
CA GLU A 994 -11.99 -6.59 2.80
C GLU A 994 -10.73 -6.14 3.56
N ARG A 995 -9.55 -6.28 2.92
CA ARG A 995 -8.30 -5.72 3.45
C ARG A 995 -7.97 -4.43 2.70
N ARG A 996 -7.96 -3.30 3.42
CA ARG A 996 -7.64 -1.99 2.82
C ARG A 996 -6.14 -1.72 2.94
N GLN A 997 -5.45 -1.59 1.81
CA GLN A 997 -3.98 -1.40 1.78
C GLN A 997 -3.50 0.02 2.20
N GLY A 998 -4.38 0.84 2.79
CA GLY A 998 -4.12 2.27 3.07
C GLY A 998 -3.79 2.66 4.52
N GLY A 999 -4.07 1.80 5.51
CA GLY A 999 -3.91 2.12 6.93
C GLY A 999 -3.54 0.89 7.75
N GLY A 1000 -2.25 0.66 7.98
CA GLY A 1000 -1.76 -0.32 8.97
C GLY A 1000 -2.08 -1.80 8.75
N GLY A 1001 -2.83 -2.18 7.71
CA GLY A 1001 -3.30 -3.56 7.54
C GLY A 1001 -4.72 -3.82 8.08
N GLU A 1002 -5.51 -2.76 8.32
CA GLU A 1002 -6.88 -2.89 8.85
C GLU A 1002 -7.77 -3.80 8.00
N ILE A 1003 -8.50 -4.67 8.69
CA ILE A 1003 -9.48 -5.58 8.10
C ILE A 1003 -10.87 -5.02 8.36
N TRP A 1004 -11.65 -4.88 7.29
CA TRP A 1004 -13.02 -4.39 7.33
C TRP A 1004 -14.00 -5.52 7.02
N GLY A 1005 -15.13 -5.54 7.70
CA GLY A 1005 -16.23 -6.47 7.51
C GLY A 1005 -17.50 -5.75 7.08
N LYS A 1006 -18.24 -6.34 6.14
CA LYS A 1006 -19.59 -5.88 5.76
C LYS A 1006 -20.57 -7.04 5.85
N VAL A 1007 -21.63 -6.88 6.64
CA VAL A 1007 -22.74 -7.84 6.70
C VAL A 1007 -23.49 -7.79 5.37
N LEU A 1008 -23.54 -8.92 4.66
CA LEU A 1008 -24.27 -9.10 3.40
C LEU A 1008 -25.72 -9.51 3.65
N SER A 1009 -25.93 -10.39 4.62
CA SER A 1009 -27.25 -10.84 5.08
C SER A 1009 -27.17 -11.34 6.51
N CYS A 1010 -28.29 -11.31 7.22
CA CYS A 1010 -28.45 -11.91 8.54
C CYS A 1010 -29.85 -12.53 8.62
N ASP A 1011 -29.92 -13.85 8.53
CA ASP A 1011 -31.17 -14.60 8.50
C ASP A 1011 -31.30 -15.51 9.72
N VAL A 1012 -32.53 -15.72 10.19
CA VAL A 1012 -32.84 -16.84 11.10
C VAL A 1012 -32.83 -18.12 10.26
N VAL A 1013 -31.86 -19.00 10.54
CA VAL A 1013 -31.63 -20.22 9.74
C VAL A 1013 -32.22 -21.47 10.38
N PHE A 1014 -32.61 -21.41 11.65
CA PHE A 1014 -33.23 -22.51 12.40
C PHE A 1014 -34.03 -21.97 13.58
N GLU A 1015 -35.30 -22.38 13.74
CA GLU A 1015 -36.27 -21.78 14.69
C GLU A 1015 -36.61 -22.67 15.90
N ASP A 1016 -35.97 -23.83 16.06
CA ASP A 1016 -36.25 -24.78 17.14
C ASP A 1016 -35.26 -24.61 18.30
N GLY A 1017 -35.75 -24.08 19.43
CA GLY A 1017 -34.97 -23.72 20.62
C GLY A 1017 -34.42 -24.89 21.43
N LEU A 1018 -34.64 -26.12 21.00
CA LEU A 1018 -34.07 -27.32 21.61
C LEU A 1018 -32.71 -27.72 21.00
N PHE A 1019 -32.18 -26.96 20.04
CA PHE A 1019 -30.95 -27.32 19.32
C PHE A 1019 -29.76 -26.38 19.61
N ASP A 1020 -28.58 -26.96 19.82
CA ASP A 1020 -27.32 -26.24 19.95
C ASP A 1020 -26.29 -26.63 18.87
N MET A 1021 -25.48 -25.67 18.40
CA MET A 1021 -24.49 -25.95 17.34
C MET A 1021 -23.17 -26.49 17.89
N VAL A 1022 -22.89 -27.75 17.56
CA VAL A 1022 -21.69 -28.47 17.99
C VAL A 1022 -20.46 -28.13 17.15
N LYS A 1023 -20.60 -27.98 15.83
CA LYS A 1023 -19.48 -27.60 14.92
C LYS A 1023 -20.04 -27.10 13.58
N CYS A 1024 -19.25 -26.31 12.85
CA CYS A 1024 -19.52 -25.93 11.46
C CYS A 1024 -18.30 -26.24 10.59
N VAL A 1025 -18.53 -26.70 9.37
CA VAL A 1025 -17.50 -27.14 8.42
C VAL A 1025 -17.84 -26.61 7.02
N SER A 1026 -16.84 -26.19 6.27
CA SER A 1026 -16.99 -25.79 4.87
C SER A 1026 -16.19 -26.71 3.96
N VAL A 1027 -16.78 -27.09 2.82
CA VAL A 1027 -16.16 -27.92 1.79
C VAL A 1027 -16.25 -27.24 0.43
N THR A 1028 -15.32 -27.57 -0.46
CA THR A 1028 -15.32 -27.08 -1.85
C THR A 1028 -15.64 -28.25 -2.77
N VAL A 1029 -16.71 -28.14 -3.55
CA VAL A 1029 -17.24 -29.18 -4.44
C VAL A 1029 -16.96 -28.83 -5.89
#